data_AF-A0A167RQ32-F1
#
_entry.id   AF-A0A167RQ32-F1
#
_cell.length_a   1.000
_cell.length_b   1.000
_cell.length_c   1.000
_cell.angle_alpha   90.00
_cell.angle_beta   90.00
_cell.angle_gamma   90.00
#
_symmetry.space_group_name_H-M   'P 1'
#
loop_
_entity.id
_entity.type
_entity.pdbx_description
1 polymer ?
#
loop_
_entity_poly.entity_id
_entity_poly.type
_entity_poly.pdbx_seq_one_letter_code
_entity_poly.pdbx_strand_id
1 'polypeptide(L)'
;MSRPDARPWTRTWLSSPVRHSSCISTRPIYPNKTHAMPFKLSASLRAHKSDVRAVLAPSPNHIVSASRDSTAISWLRASVGDTFAPSITYHAGERYVNALAWVPPSKDAPEGLVVTGGQEAIINLFPPSSSEPSFSLLGHEANVCALHVAPDGTIISGSWDATARVWRDYQEVYTLKGHTQAVWAVLALGNDQYLTGSADRNIILWQGRKPAHTYKGHNDAVRGLVAMEGLGFASCSNDAEIRVWSLDGECLQTLSGHTSFVYALAVTPSGLLISSSEDRSARVWRDGECIQTIVHPAISVWSVAAMPNGDFVTGASDGVVRVFSEMSERWASEEELKTYDASVQSQALPSQQVGDVKKTDLPGPEALNRPGNKEGQVIMIRQGGTVEAHQWSSASGSWEKVGEVVDAVGSSRKQLFNGKEYDYVFDVDVQEGVPPLKLPYNVNENPYAAAQRFLAQNDLPPSYLDQVVQFIEKNTSGVNIGSNDQYQDPFTGAGRYRPGSPAPARAGNNYADPFTGAGAYRSSNAEPAPTASSQLVDPFTGSSAYSTAPAPRPAGILPVRTPLTFKQANVAAVRTKVQQLNDTVKNSAGSSTLQISSEENKALARVFDYLAASPISGSLPQTDPSLLLDVVSRWPEGSRFPLVDVLRLICAHAPASISPPSAFVTRLLDAVQWDEQVAGNKSRETNCMLALRAIANLEGKDGGAETWERLRAVNYVLLGKTQRVALATITLNASSELLRSKSTATVSILLQLITTVTIPRLVGTRADPAHRS
;
A
#
# COMPACT_ATOMS: atom_id res chain seq x y z
N MET A 1 95.76 -5.22 -11.30
CA MET A 1 94.65 -5.64 -10.41
C MET A 1 93.36 -5.28 -11.12
N SER A 2 92.84 -6.27 -11.82
CA SER A 2 92.07 -6.13 -13.05
C SER A 2 90.86 -7.05 -13.03
N ARG A 3 89.75 -6.53 -13.55
CA ARG A 3 88.53 -7.19 -14.06
C ARG A 3 88.80 -8.52 -14.82
N PRO A 4 87.81 -9.39 -15.15
CA PRO A 4 86.38 -9.06 -15.42
C PRO A 4 85.29 -10.13 -15.07
N ASP A 5 84.04 -9.67 -15.23
CA ASP A 5 82.80 -10.30 -15.77
C ASP A 5 82.61 -11.82 -15.86
N ALA A 6 81.43 -12.29 -15.40
CA ALA A 6 80.74 -13.47 -15.94
C ALA A 6 79.21 -13.41 -15.68
N ARG A 7 78.41 -13.80 -16.68
CA ARG A 7 76.94 -13.95 -16.65
C ARG A 7 76.53 -15.22 -15.87
N PRO A 8 75.23 -15.40 -15.53
CA PRO A 8 74.40 -16.24 -16.41
C PRO A 8 72.93 -15.79 -16.60
N TRP A 9 72.34 -16.23 -17.72
CA TRP A 9 70.90 -16.29 -18.04
C TRP A 9 70.35 -17.67 -17.57
N THR A 10 69.08 -17.93 -17.22
CA THR A 10 67.84 -17.84 -18.02
C THR A 10 66.55 -18.16 -17.22
N ARG A 11 65.45 -17.50 -17.62
CA ARG A 11 63.98 -17.79 -17.58
C ARG A 11 63.19 -17.69 -16.25
N THR A 12 62.40 -16.62 -15.98
CA THR A 12 61.04 -16.19 -16.45
C THR A 12 59.90 -17.15 -16.06
N TRP A 13 58.89 -16.72 -15.29
CA TRP A 13 57.70 -15.98 -15.77
C TRP A 13 57.26 -14.80 -14.88
N LEU A 14 56.67 -13.81 -15.55
CA LEU A 14 56.41 -12.43 -15.12
C LEU A 14 55.28 -12.27 -14.11
N SER A 15 55.56 -11.48 -13.06
CA SER A 15 54.58 -10.73 -12.27
C SER A 15 54.65 -9.25 -12.69
N SER A 16 53.51 -8.66 -13.01
CA SER A 16 53.39 -7.21 -13.26
C SER A 16 52.70 -6.55 -12.05
N PRO A 17 53.29 -5.50 -11.45
CA PRO A 17 52.72 -4.79 -10.31
C PRO A 17 51.76 -3.68 -10.74
N VAL A 18 50.66 -3.57 -10.01
CA VAL A 18 49.66 -2.49 -10.08
C VAL A 18 50.33 -1.17 -9.66
N ARG A 19 50.40 -0.20 -10.58
CA ARG A 19 50.83 1.17 -10.27
C ARG A 19 49.64 2.02 -9.85
N HIS A 20 49.74 2.61 -8.66
CA HIS A 20 49.02 3.82 -8.29
C HIS A 20 49.56 5.00 -9.12
N SER A 21 48.65 5.77 -9.73
CA SER A 21 48.93 7.10 -10.24
C SER A 21 47.90 8.07 -9.68
N SER A 22 48.36 8.92 -8.78
CA SER A 22 47.75 10.17 -8.38
C SER A 22 47.74 11.14 -9.58
N CYS A 23 46.56 11.63 -9.97
CA CYS A 23 46.44 12.78 -10.86
C CYS A 23 45.70 13.91 -10.16
N ILE A 24 46.36 15.06 -10.21
CA ILE A 24 46.03 16.35 -9.61
C ILE A 24 44.70 16.88 -10.16
N SER A 25 43.94 17.50 -9.26
CA SER A 25 42.79 18.35 -9.53
C SER A 25 43.10 19.41 -10.60
N THR A 26 42.52 19.23 -11.78
CA THR A 26 42.18 20.34 -12.67
C THR A 26 40.67 20.47 -12.62
N ARG A 27 40.18 21.58 -12.05
CA ARG A 27 38.78 22.00 -12.14
C ARG A 27 38.31 21.86 -13.60
N PRO A 28 37.12 21.32 -13.88
CA PRO A 28 36.51 21.52 -15.18
C PRO A 28 36.30 23.04 -15.32
N ILE A 29 37.00 23.64 -16.27
CA ILE A 29 36.57 24.91 -16.83
C ILE A 29 35.19 24.61 -17.40
N TYR A 30 34.14 25.23 -16.84
CA TYR A 30 32.78 25.15 -17.36
C TYR A 30 32.84 25.42 -18.87
N PRO A 31 32.57 24.42 -19.73
CA PRO A 31 32.26 24.73 -21.11
C PRO A 31 31.01 25.61 -21.07
N ASN A 32 30.97 26.61 -21.95
CA ASN A 32 29.84 27.50 -22.18
C ASN A 32 28.49 26.79 -21.98
N LYS A 33 27.47 27.55 -21.56
CA LYS A 33 26.03 27.20 -21.59
C LYS A 33 25.63 26.64 -22.97
N THR A 34 25.99 25.41 -23.27
CA THR A 34 25.39 24.60 -24.31
C THR A 34 24.03 24.24 -23.74
N HIS A 35 22.95 24.72 -24.36
CA HIS A 35 21.60 24.33 -24.02
C HIS A 35 21.53 22.80 -23.91
N ALA A 36 21.49 22.29 -22.68
CA ALA A 36 21.23 20.87 -22.45
C ALA A 36 19.86 20.57 -23.04
N MET A 37 19.79 19.59 -23.94
CA MET A 37 18.55 19.20 -24.59
C MET A 37 17.57 18.67 -23.54
N PRO A 38 16.25 18.92 -23.69
CA PRO A 38 15.27 18.39 -22.75
C PRO A 38 15.23 16.87 -22.79
N PHE A 39 14.95 16.24 -21.64
CA PHE A 39 14.60 14.84 -21.60
C PHE A 39 13.27 14.62 -22.33
N LYS A 40 13.25 13.71 -23.31
CA LYS A 40 12.03 13.27 -23.98
C LYS A 40 11.86 11.77 -23.89
N LEU A 41 10.63 11.31 -24.11
CA LEU A 41 10.32 9.89 -24.12
C LEU A 41 11.24 9.17 -25.13
N SER A 42 11.89 8.12 -24.65
CA SER A 42 12.74 7.22 -25.41
C SER A 42 12.03 5.88 -25.66
N ALA A 43 11.33 5.36 -24.65
CA ALA A 43 10.59 4.10 -24.77
C ALA A 43 9.43 4.02 -23.77
N SER A 44 8.37 3.28 -24.14
CA SER A 44 7.27 2.89 -23.25
C SER A 44 7.17 1.36 -23.20
N LEU A 45 7.33 0.77 -22.01
CA LEU A 45 7.29 -0.67 -21.81
C LEU A 45 5.99 -1.06 -21.11
N ARG A 46 5.25 -1.99 -21.73
CA ARG A 46 3.88 -2.37 -21.34
C ARG A 46 3.79 -3.89 -21.17
N ALA A 47 3.62 -4.33 -19.93
CA ALA A 47 3.35 -5.74 -19.60
C ALA A 47 2.66 -5.89 -18.23
N HIS A 48 2.88 -4.94 -17.32
CA HIS A 48 2.18 -4.90 -16.04
C HIS A 48 0.69 -4.60 -16.21
N LYS A 49 -0.12 -5.17 -15.31
CA LYS A 49 -1.59 -5.05 -15.28
C LYS A 49 -2.10 -4.10 -14.20
N SER A 50 -1.20 -3.54 -13.42
CA SER A 50 -1.47 -2.62 -12.32
C SER A 50 -0.27 -1.69 -12.14
N ASP A 51 -0.34 -0.77 -11.18
CA ASP A 51 0.68 0.24 -10.92
C ASP A 51 2.09 -0.34 -10.83
N VAL A 52 3.01 0.26 -11.58
CA VAL A 52 4.44 0.01 -11.42
C VAL A 52 4.92 0.78 -10.19
N ARG A 53 5.27 0.06 -9.13
CA ARG A 53 5.61 0.62 -7.81
C ARG A 53 7.10 0.86 -7.61
N ALA A 54 7.95 0.10 -8.29
CA ALA A 54 9.40 0.28 -8.25
C ALA A 54 10.00 0.01 -9.63
N VAL A 55 11.06 0.75 -9.96
CA VAL A 55 11.88 0.54 -11.16
C VAL A 55 13.36 0.63 -10.78
N LEU A 56 14.21 -0.08 -11.52
CA LEU A 56 15.67 -0.03 -11.45
C LEU A 56 16.27 -0.15 -12.85
N ALA A 57 17.49 0.35 -13.02
CA ALA A 57 18.25 0.21 -14.25
C ALA A 57 19.70 -0.24 -13.96
N PRO A 58 19.94 -1.56 -13.76
CA PRO A 58 21.28 -2.10 -13.50
C PRO A 58 22.31 -1.79 -14.59
N SER A 59 21.86 -1.62 -15.83
CA SER A 59 22.73 -1.25 -16.96
C SER A 59 21.93 -0.43 -17.97
N PRO A 60 22.60 0.18 -18.97
CA PRO A 60 21.89 0.81 -20.08
C PRO A 60 20.95 -0.13 -20.83
N ASN A 61 21.14 -1.44 -20.75
CA ASN A 61 20.38 -2.43 -21.53
C ASN A 61 19.48 -3.32 -20.69
N HIS A 62 19.37 -3.05 -19.39
CA HIS A 62 18.59 -3.84 -18.45
C HIS A 62 17.81 -2.92 -17.53
N ILE A 63 16.49 -3.06 -17.55
CA ILE A 63 15.56 -2.42 -16.63
C ILE A 63 14.85 -3.52 -15.85
N VAL A 64 14.56 -3.29 -14.57
CA VAL A 64 13.69 -4.15 -13.77
C VAL A 64 12.55 -3.30 -13.23
N SER A 65 11.32 -3.80 -13.31
CA SER A 65 10.14 -3.14 -12.75
C SER A 65 9.36 -4.08 -11.85
N ALA A 66 8.69 -3.56 -10.83
CA ALA A 66 7.83 -4.30 -9.92
C ALA A 66 6.47 -3.64 -9.78
N SER A 67 5.42 -4.46 -9.63
CA SER A 67 4.06 -4.00 -9.76
C SER A 67 3.11 -4.58 -8.71
N ARG A 68 1.99 -3.85 -8.53
CA ARG A 68 0.85 -4.31 -7.75
C ARG A 68 0.15 -5.54 -8.31
N ASP A 69 0.45 -5.93 -9.53
CA ASP A 69 -0.01 -7.18 -10.14
C ASP A 69 0.72 -8.45 -9.67
N SER A 70 1.53 -8.35 -8.60
CA SER A 70 2.35 -9.42 -8.00
C SER A 70 3.59 -9.85 -8.78
N THR A 71 3.94 -9.14 -9.85
CA THR A 71 5.10 -9.48 -10.68
C THR A 71 6.22 -8.45 -10.57
N ALA A 72 7.45 -8.93 -10.74
CA ALA A 72 8.55 -8.11 -11.21
C ALA A 72 9.00 -8.59 -12.59
N ILE A 73 9.41 -7.69 -13.47
CA ILE A 73 9.77 -8.00 -14.86
C ILE A 73 11.16 -7.44 -15.16
N SER A 74 12.04 -8.27 -15.69
CA SER A 74 13.29 -7.84 -16.34
C SER A 74 13.03 -7.52 -17.80
N TRP A 75 13.48 -6.35 -18.23
CA TRP A 75 13.40 -5.86 -19.60
C TRP A 75 14.82 -5.74 -20.15
N LEU A 76 15.07 -6.37 -21.28
CA LEU A 76 16.36 -6.39 -21.94
C LEU A 76 16.27 -5.80 -23.34
N ARG A 77 17.35 -5.15 -23.77
CA ARG A 77 17.59 -4.78 -25.17
C ARG A 77 18.98 -5.24 -25.60
N ALA A 78 19.20 -5.45 -26.89
CA ALA A 78 20.50 -5.93 -27.38
C ALA A 78 21.58 -4.84 -27.28
N SER A 79 21.26 -3.61 -27.70
CA SER A 79 22.15 -2.46 -27.61
C SER A 79 21.39 -1.16 -27.33
N VAL A 80 22.13 -0.11 -26.98
CA VAL A 80 21.53 1.23 -26.79
C VAL A 80 21.00 1.72 -28.14
N GLY A 81 19.70 1.97 -28.21
CA GLY A 81 18.98 2.31 -29.44
C GLY A 81 17.99 1.23 -29.88
N ASP A 82 18.18 -0.02 -29.43
CA ASP A 82 17.20 -1.09 -29.64
C ASP A 82 16.03 -1.01 -28.66
N THR A 83 14.91 -1.63 -29.05
CA THR A 83 13.71 -1.73 -28.23
C THR A 83 13.91 -2.68 -27.05
N PHE A 84 13.45 -2.26 -25.87
CA PHE A 84 13.36 -3.14 -24.72
C PHE A 84 12.23 -4.17 -24.89
N ALA A 85 12.52 -5.43 -24.59
CA ALA A 85 11.54 -6.51 -24.54
C ALA A 85 11.51 -7.14 -23.14
N PRO A 86 10.34 -7.61 -22.67
CA PRO A 86 10.27 -8.39 -21.44
C PRO A 86 11.05 -9.70 -21.64
N SER A 87 11.96 -10.00 -20.73
CA SER A 87 12.82 -11.19 -20.76
C SER A 87 12.32 -12.24 -19.77
N ILE A 88 12.31 -11.93 -18.48
CA ILE A 88 11.89 -12.85 -17.41
C ILE A 88 10.93 -12.12 -16.48
N THR A 89 9.90 -12.84 -16.05
CA THR A 89 8.96 -12.41 -15.00
C THR A 89 9.25 -13.18 -13.72
N TYR A 90 9.54 -12.45 -12.65
CA TYR A 90 9.78 -12.98 -11.32
C TYR A 90 8.49 -12.99 -10.51
N HIS A 91 8.20 -14.12 -9.88
CA HIS A 91 7.05 -14.30 -9.01
C HIS A 91 7.54 -14.43 -7.57
N ALA A 92 7.55 -13.31 -6.84
CA ALA A 92 7.95 -13.28 -5.43
C ALA A 92 6.87 -13.88 -4.50
N GLY A 93 5.64 -14.02 -4.98
CA GLY A 93 4.48 -14.48 -4.21
C GLY A 93 3.15 -14.18 -4.91
N GLU A 94 2.03 -14.32 -4.19
CA GLU A 94 0.68 -14.01 -4.70
C GLU A 94 0.22 -12.58 -4.35
N ARG A 95 1.08 -11.79 -3.70
CA ARG A 95 0.80 -10.40 -3.28
C ARG A 95 1.66 -9.38 -4.04
N TYR A 96 1.33 -8.11 -3.89
CA TYR A 96 2.02 -7.05 -4.62
C TYR A 96 3.51 -6.97 -4.26
N VAL A 97 4.31 -6.70 -5.28
CA VAL A 97 5.74 -6.37 -5.17
C VAL A 97 5.87 -4.86 -5.33
N ASN A 98 6.60 -4.20 -4.43
CA ASN A 98 6.70 -2.74 -4.42
C ASN A 98 8.10 -2.21 -4.10
N ALA A 99 9.06 -3.08 -3.80
CA ALA A 99 10.44 -2.69 -3.59
C ALA A 99 11.35 -3.56 -4.47
N LEU A 100 12.38 -2.93 -5.01
CA LEU A 100 13.41 -3.58 -5.81
C LEU A 100 14.78 -3.13 -5.36
N ALA A 101 15.77 -4.01 -5.44
CA ALA A 101 17.20 -3.64 -5.47
C ALA A 101 17.98 -4.55 -6.42
N TRP A 102 19.23 -4.19 -6.70
CA TRP A 102 20.13 -4.96 -7.55
C TRP A 102 21.40 -5.28 -6.79
N VAL A 103 21.71 -6.58 -6.65
CA VAL A 103 23.03 -7.02 -6.18
C VAL A 103 23.97 -7.05 -7.38
N PRO A 104 25.07 -6.27 -7.39
CA PRO A 104 26.02 -6.28 -8.48
C PRO A 104 26.65 -7.66 -8.70
N PRO A 105 27.12 -7.94 -9.94
CA PRO A 105 27.92 -9.12 -10.22
C PRO A 105 29.06 -9.31 -9.22
N SER A 106 29.18 -10.51 -8.68
CA SER A 106 30.21 -10.91 -7.74
C SER A 106 30.70 -12.34 -8.05
N LYS A 107 31.71 -12.82 -7.30
CA LYS A 107 32.21 -14.18 -7.46
C LYS A 107 31.12 -15.25 -7.28
N ASP A 108 30.20 -15.00 -6.35
CA ASP A 108 29.14 -15.96 -5.98
C ASP A 108 27.82 -15.70 -6.74
N ALA A 109 27.69 -14.55 -7.40
CA ALA A 109 26.58 -14.19 -8.28
C ALA A 109 27.11 -13.51 -9.55
N PRO A 110 27.62 -14.26 -10.54
CA PRO A 110 28.33 -13.70 -11.70
C PRO A 110 27.46 -12.83 -12.62
N GLU A 111 26.14 -13.02 -12.59
CA GLU A 111 25.18 -12.19 -13.34
C GLU A 111 24.58 -11.06 -12.49
N GLY A 112 24.94 -10.98 -11.20
CA GLY A 112 24.19 -10.19 -10.20
C GLY A 112 22.89 -10.86 -9.77
N LEU A 113 22.10 -10.20 -8.92
CA LEU A 113 20.79 -10.69 -8.47
C LEU A 113 19.75 -9.57 -8.46
N VAL A 114 18.54 -9.89 -8.91
CA VAL A 114 17.35 -9.05 -8.72
C VAL A 114 16.79 -9.31 -7.33
N VAL A 115 16.71 -8.29 -6.49
CA VAL A 115 16.12 -8.37 -5.16
C VAL A 115 14.71 -7.79 -5.20
N THR A 116 13.73 -8.52 -4.70
CA THR A 116 12.33 -8.05 -4.63
C THR A 116 11.84 -8.06 -3.19
N GLY A 117 11.02 -7.07 -2.86
CA GLY A 117 10.32 -6.94 -1.58
C GLY A 117 8.87 -6.54 -1.82
N GLY A 118 7.99 -6.98 -0.91
CA GLY A 118 6.57 -6.77 -1.06
C GLY A 118 5.76 -7.12 0.17
N GLN A 119 4.44 -7.26 -0.05
CA GLN A 119 3.46 -7.44 1.03
C GLN A 119 3.65 -8.74 1.82
N GLU A 120 4.31 -9.74 1.23
CA GLU A 120 4.55 -11.02 1.89
C GLU A 120 5.60 -10.97 3.00
N ALA A 121 6.23 -9.82 3.22
CA ALA A 121 7.29 -9.61 4.22
C ALA A 121 8.57 -10.43 3.97
N ILE A 122 8.67 -11.11 2.83
CA ILE A 122 9.82 -11.89 2.38
C ILE A 122 10.59 -11.06 1.34
N ILE A 123 11.91 -11.11 1.41
CA ILE A 123 12.81 -10.54 0.40
C ILE A 123 13.35 -11.69 -0.44
N ASN A 124 13.08 -11.69 -1.75
CA ASN A 124 13.51 -12.76 -2.64
C ASN A 124 14.63 -12.27 -3.57
N LEU A 125 15.65 -13.10 -3.79
CA LEU A 125 16.79 -12.81 -4.65
C LEU A 125 16.80 -13.77 -5.82
N PHE A 126 16.67 -13.24 -7.03
CA PHE A 126 16.57 -14.01 -8.27
C PHE A 126 17.83 -13.81 -9.12
N PRO A 127 18.42 -14.90 -9.63
CA PRO A 127 19.30 -14.81 -10.79
C PRO A 127 18.54 -14.16 -11.94
N PRO A 128 19.16 -13.24 -12.71
CA PRO A 128 18.52 -12.62 -13.86
C PRO A 128 17.96 -13.63 -14.86
N SER A 129 18.61 -14.80 -14.95
CA SER A 129 18.31 -15.93 -15.82
C SER A 129 17.25 -16.92 -15.29
N SER A 130 16.71 -16.72 -14.08
CA SER A 130 15.77 -17.65 -13.44
C SER A 130 14.54 -16.94 -12.86
N SER A 131 13.35 -17.51 -13.05
CA SER A 131 12.12 -17.06 -12.38
C SER A 131 11.99 -17.53 -10.93
N GLU A 132 12.83 -18.48 -10.50
CA GLU A 132 12.88 -19.00 -9.14
C GLU A 132 13.96 -18.28 -8.32
N PRO A 133 13.69 -17.95 -7.04
CA PRO A 133 14.67 -17.27 -6.20
C PRO A 133 15.78 -18.23 -5.77
N SER A 134 17.03 -17.76 -5.79
CA SER A 134 18.17 -18.47 -5.19
C SER A 134 18.20 -18.34 -3.67
N PHE A 135 17.71 -17.21 -3.15
CA PHE A 135 17.67 -16.94 -1.72
C PHE A 135 16.38 -16.22 -1.34
N SER A 136 15.93 -16.46 -0.10
CA SER A 136 14.83 -15.74 0.53
C SER A 136 15.28 -15.27 1.90
N LEU A 137 15.26 -13.97 2.14
CA LEU A 137 15.59 -13.38 3.43
C LEU A 137 14.31 -13.24 4.25
N LEU A 138 14.28 -13.92 5.38
CA LEU A 138 13.15 -13.98 6.30
C LEU A 138 13.45 -13.16 7.54
N GLY A 139 12.51 -12.32 7.96
CA GLY A 139 12.65 -11.59 9.21
C GLY A 139 11.59 -10.52 9.46
N HIS A 140 11.24 -9.74 8.44
CA HIS A 140 10.22 -8.70 8.57
C HIS A 140 8.84 -9.29 8.88
N GLU A 141 8.03 -8.52 9.62
CA GLU A 141 6.68 -8.95 10.06
C GLU A 141 5.56 -8.32 9.23
N ALA A 142 5.91 -7.38 8.36
CA ALA A 142 4.99 -6.67 7.48
C ALA A 142 5.66 -6.31 6.15
N ASN A 143 4.87 -5.69 5.27
CA ASN A 143 5.26 -5.28 3.93
C ASN A 143 6.67 -4.65 3.87
N VAL A 144 7.58 -5.26 3.08
CA VAL A 144 8.90 -4.70 2.80
C VAL A 144 8.76 -3.70 1.67
N CYS A 145 8.83 -2.41 2.00
CA CYS A 145 8.47 -1.34 1.07
C CYS A 145 9.66 -0.49 0.61
N ALA A 146 10.86 -0.74 1.12
CA ALA A 146 12.08 -0.07 0.68
C ALA A 146 13.24 -1.07 0.68
N LEU A 147 14.07 -1.02 -0.35
CA LEU A 147 15.28 -1.84 -0.49
C LEU A 147 16.39 -0.99 -1.09
N HIS A 148 17.62 -1.20 -0.63
CA HIS A 148 18.82 -0.64 -1.26
C HIS A 148 19.98 -1.62 -1.11
N VAL A 149 20.88 -1.65 -2.09
CA VAL A 149 22.09 -2.49 -2.07
C VAL A 149 23.31 -1.61 -2.19
N ALA A 150 24.25 -1.76 -1.26
CA ALA A 150 25.56 -1.12 -1.35
C ALA A 150 26.47 -1.85 -2.38
N PRO A 151 27.52 -1.18 -2.90
CA PRO A 151 28.45 -1.80 -3.85
C PRO A 151 29.15 -3.07 -3.35
N ASP A 152 29.29 -3.23 -2.02
CA ASP A 152 29.86 -4.42 -1.38
C ASP A 152 28.88 -5.61 -1.28
N GLY A 153 27.64 -5.45 -1.77
CA GLY A 153 26.59 -6.45 -1.71
C GLY A 153 25.74 -6.42 -0.44
N THR A 154 26.02 -5.50 0.51
CA THR A 154 25.18 -5.32 1.71
C THR A 154 23.78 -4.86 1.29
N ILE A 155 22.76 -5.60 1.71
CA ILE A 155 21.35 -5.24 1.48
C ILE A 155 20.83 -4.51 2.73
N ILE A 156 20.06 -3.45 2.54
CA ILE A 156 19.22 -2.86 3.58
C ILE A 156 17.76 -2.89 3.14
N SER A 157 16.86 -3.24 4.06
CA SER A 157 15.42 -3.29 3.85
C SER A 157 14.67 -2.47 4.87
N GLY A 158 13.59 -1.80 4.46
CA GLY A 158 12.68 -1.04 5.32
C GLY A 158 11.26 -1.60 5.22
N SER A 159 10.55 -1.69 6.35
CA SER A 159 9.25 -2.33 6.42
C SER A 159 8.20 -1.52 7.20
N TRP A 160 6.94 -1.88 6.96
CA TRP A 160 5.80 -1.40 7.73
C TRP A 160 5.79 -1.87 9.19
N ASP A 161 6.67 -2.79 9.57
CA ASP A 161 6.89 -3.21 10.96
C ASP A 161 7.69 -2.17 11.79
N ALA A 162 7.91 -0.97 11.25
CA ALA A 162 8.69 0.12 11.83
C ALA A 162 10.19 -0.19 12.04
N THR A 163 10.71 -1.24 11.42
CA THR A 163 12.13 -1.59 11.44
C THR A 163 12.76 -1.49 10.06
N ALA A 164 14.08 -1.30 10.07
CA ALA A 164 14.92 -1.65 8.94
C ALA A 164 15.83 -2.83 9.31
N ARG A 165 16.25 -3.62 8.33
CA ARG A 165 17.18 -4.74 8.53
C ARG A 165 18.35 -4.64 7.57
N VAL A 166 19.52 -5.02 8.05
CA VAL A 166 20.77 -5.05 7.29
C VAL A 166 21.20 -6.50 7.11
N TRP A 167 21.50 -6.86 5.87
CA TRP A 167 21.83 -8.22 5.47
C TRP A 167 23.21 -8.26 4.79
N ARG A 168 24.06 -9.19 5.21
CA ARG A 168 25.35 -9.50 4.58
C ARG A 168 25.44 -10.98 4.35
N ASP A 169 26.00 -11.39 3.22
CA ASP A 169 26.06 -12.80 2.83
C ASP A 169 24.68 -13.49 2.95
N TYR A 170 23.62 -12.71 2.67
CA TYR A 170 22.21 -13.13 2.76
C TYR A 170 21.76 -13.56 4.16
N GLN A 171 22.47 -13.13 5.21
CA GLN A 171 22.10 -13.31 6.61
C GLN A 171 21.83 -11.96 7.28
N GLU A 172 20.88 -11.93 8.21
CA GLU A 172 20.61 -10.72 8.99
C GLU A 172 21.78 -10.43 9.94
N VAL A 173 22.33 -9.23 9.83
CA VAL A 173 23.39 -8.73 10.72
C VAL A 173 22.82 -7.78 11.76
N TYR A 174 21.90 -6.89 11.35
CA TYR A 174 21.26 -5.94 12.27
C TYR A 174 19.75 -5.82 12.02
N THR A 175 19.00 -5.69 13.13
CA THR A 175 17.69 -5.07 13.16
C THR A 175 17.81 -3.64 13.68
N LEU A 176 17.50 -2.65 12.85
CA LEU A 176 17.53 -1.23 13.19
C LEU A 176 16.16 -0.83 13.77
N LYS A 177 16.10 -0.66 15.09
CA LYS A 177 14.89 -0.29 15.84
C LYS A 177 15.04 1.11 16.41
N GLY A 178 14.15 2.03 16.03
CA GLY A 178 14.17 3.41 16.50
C GLY A 178 13.06 4.30 15.94
N HIS A 179 12.56 3.99 14.75
CA HIS A 179 11.36 4.63 14.21
C HIS A 179 10.09 4.19 14.94
N THR A 180 9.10 5.08 15.00
CA THR A 180 7.80 4.80 15.63
C THR A 180 6.72 4.38 14.63
N GLN A 181 7.01 4.49 13.33
CA GLN A 181 6.13 4.13 12.24
C GLN A 181 6.93 3.48 11.11
N ALA A 182 6.23 3.00 10.09
CA ALA A 182 6.78 2.32 8.92
C ALA A 182 8.03 3.00 8.34
N VAL A 183 9.06 2.21 8.04
CA VAL A 183 10.28 2.68 7.37
C VAL A 183 10.07 2.60 5.87
N TRP A 184 9.91 3.75 5.23
CA TRP A 184 9.51 3.88 3.82
C TRP A 184 10.67 4.20 2.88
N ALA A 185 11.83 4.56 3.42
CA ALA A 185 13.04 4.77 2.65
C ALA A 185 14.25 4.19 3.38
N VAL A 186 15.17 3.59 2.63
CA VAL A 186 16.45 3.10 3.14
C VAL A 186 17.56 3.41 2.16
N LEU A 187 18.76 3.68 2.66
CA LEU A 187 19.94 3.95 1.84
C LEU A 187 21.18 3.45 2.58
N ALA A 188 22.01 2.63 1.91
CA ALA A 188 23.29 2.19 2.45
C ALA A 188 24.40 3.10 1.92
N LEU A 189 25.17 3.70 2.83
CA LEU A 189 26.24 4.65 2.48
C LEU A 189 27.64 4.00 2.41
N GLY A 190 27.75 2.72 2.75
CA GLY A 190 29.02 2.02 2.95
C GLY A 190 29.57 2.23 4.37
N ASN A 191 30.72 1.60 4.68
CA ASN A 191 31.40 1.74 5.98
C ASN A 191 30.51 1.50 7.22
N ASP A 192 29.58 0.55 7.13
CA ASP A 192 28.61 0.22 8.19
C ASP A 192 27.67 1.41 8.53
N GLN A 193 27.45 2.34 7.59
CA GLN A 193 26.54 3.47 7.72
C GLN A 193 25.29 3.31 6.86
N TYR A 194 24.15 3.64 7.47
CA TYR A 194 22.82 3.47 6.87
C TYR A 194 21.92 4.65 7.18
N LEU A 195 21.08 5.04 6.23
CA LEU A 195 20.00 6.00 6.44
C LEU A 195 18.64 5.30 6.34
N THR A 196 17.72 5.67 7.22
CA THR A 196 16.32 5.22 7.19
C THR A 196 15.40 6.43 7.26
N GLY A 197 14.40 6.49 6.39
CA GLY A 197 13.34 7.51 6.39
C GLY A 197 11.99 6.87 6.68
N SER A 198 11.15 7.51 7.49
CA SER A 198 9.92 6.91 8.02
C SER A 198 8.68 7.78 7.86
N ALA A 199 7.53 7.11 7.95
CA ALA A 199 6.23 7.74 8.17
C ALA A 199 6.14 8.56 9.46
N ASP A 200 7.08 8.40 10.39
CA ASP A 200 7.22 9.26 11.57
C ASP A 200 7.88 10.62 11.28
N ARG A 201 8.15 10.92 10.01
CA ARG A 201 8.70 12.18 9.47
C ARG A 201 10.20 12.39 9.72
N ASN A 202 10.85 11.47 10.42
CA ASN A 202 12.28 11.58 10.71
C ASN A 202 13.11 10.75 9.73
N ILE A 203 14.38 11.13 9.65
CA ILE A 203 15.43 10.35 9.02
C ILE A 203 16.46 10.02 10.10
N ILE A 204 16.94 8.78 10.16
CA ILE A 204 17.95 8.35 11.13
C ILE A 204 19.19 7.86 10.36
N LEU A 205 20.36 8.40 10.71
CA LEU A 205 21.66 7.84 10.36
C LEU A 205 22.04 6.81 11.42
N TRP A 206 22.45 5.64 10.98
CA TRP A 206 22.90 4.54 11.81
C TRP A 206 24.38 4.28 11.57
N GLN A 207 25.11 3.99 12.64
CA GLN A 207 26.44 3.40 12.60
C GLN A 207 26.34 2.00 13.19
N GLY A 208 26.46 0.99 12.33
CA GLY A 208 26.06 -0.38 12.64
C GLY A 208 24.59 -0.42 13.08
N ARG A 209 24.33 -0.99 14.25
CA ARG A 209 22.97 -1.05 14.84
C ARG A 209 22.55 0.19 15.65
N LYS A 210 23.45 1.15 15.87
CA LYS A 210 23.20 2.27 16.78
C LYS A 210 22.76 3.51 16.00
N PRO A 211 21.72 4.24 16.43
CA PRO A 211 21.40 5.53 15.86
C PRO A 211 22.55 6.50 16.18
N ALA A 212 23.13 7.10 15.14
CA ALA A 212 24.19 8.09 15.24
C ALA A 212 23.63 9.52 15.18
N HIS A 213 22.66 9.77 14.29
CA HIS A 213 22.06 11.09 14.12
C HIS A 213 20.59 10.99 13.70
N THR A 214 19.77 12.00 14.02
CA THR A 214 18.37 12.09 13.58
C THR A 214 18.11 13.43 12.93
N TYR A 215 17.75 13.41 11.65
CA TYR A 215 17.42 14.59 10.87
C TYR A 215 15.92 14.87 10.99
N LYS A 216 15.60 16.10 11.40
CA LYS A 216 14.23 16.60 11.54
C LYS A 216 14.05 17.77 10.59
N GLY A 217 12.92 17.82 9.88
CA GLY A 217 12.58 18.97 9.04
C GLY A 217 11.46 18.71 8.04
N HIS A 218 11.25 17.46 7.63
CA HIS A 218 10.05 17.11 6.87
C HIS A 218 8.80 17.21 7.76
N ASN A 219 7.71 17.70 7.19
CA ASN A 219 6.43 17.90 7.88
C ASN A 219 5.47 16.72 7.72
N ASP A 220 5.82 15.76 6.85
CA ASP A 220 5.09 14.52 6.63
C ASP A 220 6.07 13.38 6.31
N ALA A 221 5.53 12.19 6.10
CA ALA A 221 6.27 10.94 5.90
C ALA A 221 7.37 11.02 4.83
N VAL A 222 8.57 10.57 5.18
CA VAL A 222 9.72 10.51 4.26
C VAL A 222 9.58 9.29 3.35
N ARG A 223 9.72 9.49 2.04
CA ARG A 223 9.40 8.50 0.99
C ARG A 223 10.59 8.01 0.19
N GLY A 224 11.61 8.83 0.03
CA GLY A 224 12.79 8.49 -0.75
C GLY A 224 14.06 9.08 -0.12
N LEU A 225 15.17 8.38 -0.35
CA LEU A 225 16.52 8.79 0.03
C LEU A 225 17.44 8.49 -1.14
N VAL A 226 18.37 9.39 -1.44
CA VAL A 226 19.42 9.17 -2.44
C VAL A 226 20.72 9.82 -2.00
N ALA A 227 21.86 9.15 -2.22
CA ALA A 227 23.16 9.72 -1.92
C ALA A 227 23.49 10.86 -2.90
N MET A 228 24.13 11.92 -2.39
CA MET A 228 24.58 13.08 -3.17
C MET A 228 26.09 13.20 -2.97
N GLU A 229 26.88 12.73 -3.93
CA GLU A 229 28.34 12.70 -3.83
C GLU A 229 28.91 14.08 -3.47
N GLY A 230 29.78 14.12 -2.45
CA GLY A 230 30.42 15.35 -1.98
C GLY A 230 29.53 16.32 -1.19
N LEU A 231 28.23 16.04 -1.04
CA LEU A 231 27.28 16.87 -0.28
C LEU A 231 26.70 16.14 0.93
N GLY A 232 26.26 14.89 0.75
CA GLY A 232 25.57 14.09 1.76
C GLY A 232 24.47 13.25 1.14
N PHE A 233 23.21 13.62 1.36
CA PHE A 233 22.06 12.92 0.77
C PHE A 233 20.88 13.86 0.51
N ALA A 234 19.97 13.43 -0.36
CA ALA A 234 18.67 14.08 -0.55
C ALA A 234 17.53 13.18 -0.06
N SER A 235 16.46 13.79 0.44
CA SER A 235 15.25 13.13 0.88
C SER A 235 14.01 13.76 0.27
N CYS A 236 12.95 12.98 0.06
CA CYS A 236 11.66 13.48 -0.39
C CYS A 236 10.52 12.98 0.49
N SER A 237 9.39 13.70 0.51
CA SER A 237 8.30 13.44 1.46
C SER A 237 6.91 13.69 0.88
N ASN A 238 5.91 13.18 1.61
CA ASN A 238 4.51 13.52 1.44
C ASN A 238 4.21 15.01 1.71
N ASP A 239 5.15 15.78 2.27
CA ASP A 239 4.99 17.25 2.42
C ASP A 239 5.22 18.03 1.11
N ALA A 240 5.38 17.32 -0.01
CA ALA A 240 5.67 17.84 -1.35
C ALA A 240 7.07 18.47 -1.52
N GLU A 241 7.93 18.38 -0.51
CA GLU A 241 9.27 18.95 -0.53
C GLU A 241 10.36 17.89 -0.75
N ILE A 242 11.47 18.36 -1.32
CA ILE A 242 12.74 17.63 -1.37
C ILE A 242 13.74 18.42 -0.53
N ARG A 243 14.51 17.75 0.32
CA ARG A 243 15.54 18.37 1.15
C ARG A 243 16.89 17.75 0.88
N VAL A 244 17.92 18.58 0.75
CA VAL A 244 19.32 18.17 0.64
C VAL A 244 19.99 18.40 1.99
N TRP A 245 20.72 17.40 2.46
CA TRP A 245 21.30 17.37 3.79
C TRP A 245 22.79 17.09 3.73
N SER A 246 23.55 17.74 4.62
CA SER A 246 24.87 17.24 5.02
C SER A 246 24.70 16.05 5.96
N LEU A 247 25.69 15.16 6.04
CA LEU A 247 25.68 14.05 6.99
C LEU A 247 25.83 14.51 8.46
N ASP A 248 26.24 15.77 8.68
CA ASP A 248 26.35 16.36 10.02
C ASP A 248 25.01 16.89 10.57
N GLY A 249 23.96 16.89 9.75
CA GLY A 249 22.60 17.28 10.17
C GLY A 249 22.05 18.55 9.55
N GLU A 250 22.86 19.29 8.78
CA GLU A 250 22.44 20.57 8.21
C GLU A 250 21.57 20.37 6.96
N CYS A 251 20.43 21.06 6.91
CA CYS A 251 19.63 21.14 5.69
C CYS A 251 20.26 22.21 4.77
N LEU A 252 20.96 21.76 3.74
CA LEU A 252 21.69 22.60 2.80
C LEU A 252 20.75 23.31 1.83
N GLN A 253 19.72 22.61 1.35
CA GLN A 253 18.73 23.13 0.40
C GLN A 253 17.35 22.51 0.62
N THR A 254 16.30 23.24 0.26
CA THR A 254 14.92 22.75 0.15
C THR A 254 14.44 23.06 -1.26
N LEU A 255 14.01 22.04 -1.99
CA LEU A 255 13.56 22.14 -3.38
C LEU A 255 12.04 22.02 -3.42
N SER A 256 11.40 23.17 -3.62
CA SER A 256 9.95 23.29 -3.68
C SER A 256 9.50 23.38 -5.14
N GLY A 257 8.47 22.64 -5.51
CA GLY A 257 7.90 22.72 -6.85
C GLY A 257 6.83 21.70 -7.14
N HIS A 258 6.97 20.47 -6.63
CA HIS A 258 5.90 19.49 -6.65
C HIS A 258 4.67 19.99 -5.88
N THR A 259 3.48 19.64 -6.36
CA THR A 259 2.21 20.10 -5.74
C THR A 259 1.54 19.00 -4.92
N SER A 260 2.15 17.82 -4.84
CA SER A 260 1.66 16.67 -4.09
C SER A 260 2.84 15.80 -3.66
N PHE A 261 2.55 14.65 -3.06
CA PHE A 261 3.52 13.75 -2.44
C PHE A 261 4.66 13.41 -3.40
N VAL A 262 5.91 13.54 -2.95
CA VAL A 262 7.08 13.10 -3.70
C VAL A 262 7.43 11.69 -3.24
N TYR A 263 7.58 10.76 -4.16
CA TYR A 263 7.65 9.33 -3.86
C TYR A 263 9.03 8.71 -3.98
N ALA A 264 9.84 9.16 -4.93
CA ALA A 264 11.16 8.61 -5.16
C ALA A 264 12.11 9.70 -5.69
N LEU A 265 13.40 9.44 -5.53
CA LEU A 265 14.50 10.25 -6.03
C LEU A 265 15.52 9.37 -6.74
N ALA A 266 16.18 9.91 -7.75
CA ALA A 266 17.34 9.30 -8.39
C ALA A 266 18.35 10.40 -8.80
N VAL A 267 19.64 10.07 -8.84
CA VAL A 267 20.69 11.00 -9.29
C VAL A 267 21.32 10.42 -10.56
N THR A 268 21.34 11.19 -11.64
CA THR A 268 21.99 10.78 -12.89
C THR A 268 23.52 10.83 -12.76
N PRO A 269 24.27 10.13 -13.61
CA PRO A 269 25.74 10.25 -13.65
C PRO A 269 26.25 11.68 -13.88
N SER A 270 25.43 12.55 -14.48
CA SER A 270 25.72 13.97 -14.67
C SER A 270 25.44 14.84 -13.44
N GLY A 271 24.94 14.26 -12.34
CA GLY A 271 24.63 14.94 -11.09
C GLY A 271 23.25 15.61 -11.06
N LEU A 272 22.38 15.34 -12.05
CA LEU A 272 21.00 15.84 -12.01
C LEU A 272 20.18 15.01 -11.03
N LEU A 273 19.42 15.67 -10.17
CA LEU A 273 18.45 15.01 -9.31
C LEU A 273 17.13 14.87 -10.08
N ILE A 274 16.56 13.68 -10.08
CA ILE A 274 15.24 13.39 -10.65
C ILE A 274 14.30 13.01 -9.52
N SER A 275 13.09 13.57 -9.52
CA SER A 275 12.03 13.21 -8.56
C SER A 275 10.77 12.77 -9.26
N SER A 276 9.98 11.92 -8.60
CA SER A 276 8.66 11.47 -9.08
C SER A 276 7.58 11.72 -8.04
N SER A 277 6.36 12.10 -8.47
CA SER A 277 5.31 12.56 -7.57
C SER A 277 3.89 12.06 -7.92
N GLU A 278 3.00 12.12 -6.92
CA GLU A 278 1.55 12.01 -7.06
C GLU A 278 0.95 13.17 -7.88
N ASP A 279 1.68 14.25 -8.13
CA ASP A 279 1.24 15.36 -8.99
C ASP A 279 1.30 15.04 -10.49
N ARG A 280 1.43 13.75 -10.83
CA ARG A 280 1.54 13.21 -12.20
C ARG A 280 2.84 13.58 -12.92
N SER A 281 3.82 14.19 -12.25
CA SER A 281 5.06 14.62 -12.89
C SER A 281 6.29 13.89 -12.37
N ALA A 282 7.27 13.76 -13.25
CA ALA A 282 8.67 13.64 -12.87
C ALA A 282 9.36 14.99 -13.10
N ARG A 283 10.26 15.40 -12.21
CA ARG A 283 10.99 16.68 -12.34
C ARG A 283 12.49 16.46 -12.35
N VAL A 284 13.18 17.27 -13.14
CA VAL A 284 14.63 17.31 -13.26
C VAL A 284 15.13 18.56 -12.56
N TRP A 285 16.06 18.40 -11.63
CA TRP A 285 16.60 19.47 -10.80
C TRP A 285 18.09 19.63 -11.04
N ARG A 286 18.55 20.88 -11.03
CA ARG A 286 19.95 21.26 -11.12
C ARG A 286 20.18 22.49 -10.25
N ASP A 287 21.23 22.46 -9.44
CA ASP A 287 21.67 23.60 -8.61
C ASP A 287 20.55 24.21 -7.73
N GLY A 288 19.60 23.37 -7.31
CA GLY A 288 18.46 23.78 -6.49
C GLY A 288 17.23 24.27 -7.26
N GLU A 289 17.29 24.32 -8.60
CA GLU A 289 16.18 24.76 -9.44
C GLU A 289 15.58 23.59 -10.23
N CYS A 290 14.26 23.63 -10.42
CA CYS A 290 13.57 22.73 -11.34
C CYS A 290 13.83 23.21 -12.77
N ILE A 291 14.59 22.44 -13.56
CA ILE A 291 14.96 22.79 -14.93
C ILE A 291 14.05 22.13 -15.98
N GLN A 292 13.30 21.09 -15.60
CA GLN A 292 12.32 20.47 -16.47
C GLN A 292 11.23 19.75 -15.66
N THR A 293 9.99 19.88 -16.09
CA THR A 293 8.86 19.06 -15.59
C THR A 293 8.30 18.18 -16.71
N ILE A 294 8.17 16.88 -16.44
CA ILE A 294 7.71 15.87 -17.39
C ILE A 294 6.41 15.26 -16.87
N VAL A 295 5.30 15.66 -17.47
CA VAL A 295 3.96 15.20 -17.09
C VAL A 295 3.68 13.84 -17.71
N HIS A 296 3.13 12.93 -16.90
CA HIS A 296 2.74 11.59 -17.30
C HIS A 296 1.23 11.48 -17.52
N PRO A 297 0.78 10.58 -18.42
CA PRO A 297 -0.63 10.23 -18.57
C PRO A 297 -1.05 9.21 -17.49
N ALA A 298 -0.75 9.53 -16.23
CA ALA A 298 -1.02 8.70 -15.06
C ALA A 298 -1.44 9.59 -13.88
N ILE A 299 -2.05 8.99 -12.85
CA ILE A 299 -2.41 9.69 -11.61
C ILE A 299 -1.15 9.90 -10.75
N SER A 300 -0.26 8.91 -10.72
CA SER A 300 0.93 8.92 -9.87
C SER A 300 2.16 8.44 -10.64
N VAL A 301 3.29 9.10 -10.42
CA VAL A 301 4.62 8.57 -10.80
C VAL A 301 5.28 8.04 -9.54
N TRP A 302 5.19 6.72 -9.33
CA TRP A 302 5.54 6.06 -8.07
C TRP A 302 7.03 5.95 -7.82
N SER A 303 7.82 5.74 -8.88
CA SER A 303 9.24 5.42 -8.76
C SER A 303 10.01 6.02 -9.92
N VAL A 304 11.27 6.35 -9.65
CA VAL A 304 12.26 6.77 -10.65
C VAL A 304 13.59 6.09 -10.39
N ALA A 305 14.34 5.79 -11.45
CA ALA A 305 15.70 5.26 -11.38
C ALA A 305 16.56 5.90 -12.48
N ALA A 306 17.78 6.32 -12.14
CA ALA A 306 18.75 6.79 -13.11
C ALA A 306 19.41 5.60 -13.83
N MET A 307 19.69 5.78 -15.11
CA MET A 307 20.41 4.82 -15.93
C MET A 307 21.88 5.23 -16.06
N PRO A 308 22.83 4.27 -16.15
CA PRO A 308 24.26 4.58 -16.29
C PRO A 308 24.63 5.37 -17.56
N ASN A 309 23.76 5.39 -18.59
CA ASN A 309 23.95 6.12 -19.84
C ASN A 309 23.38 7.56 -19.83
N GLY A 310 22.97 8.06 -18.66
CA GLY A 310 22.40 9.40 -18.48
C GLY A 310 20.89 9.49 -18.60
N ASP A 311 20.23 8.43 -19.08
CA ASP A 311 18.76 8.36 -19.14
C ASP A 311 18.17 8.15 -17.74
N PHE A 312 16.85 8.23 -17.61
CA PHE A 312 16.15 7.76 -16.42
C PHE A 312 14.86 7.02 -16.78
N VAL A 313 14.40 6.21 -15.84
CA VAL A 313 13.23 5.35 -15.98
C VAL A 313 12.22 5.68 -14.89
N THR A 314 10.94 5.69 -15.23
CA THR A 314 9.84 5.91 -14.30
C THR A 314 8.85 4.76 -14.30
N GLY A 315 8.31 4.43 -13.12
CA GLY A 315 7.14 3.56 -12.97
C GLY A 315 5.91 4.38 -12.53
N ALA A 316 4.78 4.18 -13.21
CA ALA A 316 3.57 4.98 -13.01
C ALA A 316 2.32 4.14 -12.70
N SER A 317 1.27 4.81 -12.23
CA SER A 317 0.00 4.19 -11.81
C SER A 317 -0.80 3.55 -12.95
N ASP A 318 -0.49 3.90 -14.20
CA ASP A 318 -1.10 3.33 -15.40
C ASP A 318 -0.50 1.98 -15.82
N GLY A 319 0.44 1.44 -15.04
CA GLY A 319 1.09 0.15 -15.29
C GLY A 319 2.17 0.20 -16.38
N VAL A 320 2.61 1.40 -16.78
CA VAL A 320 3.61 1.58 -17.83
C VAL A 320 4.95 2.01 -17.22
N VAL A 321 6.02 1.39 -17.70
CA VAL A 321 7.39 1.85 -17.46
C VAL A 321 7.80 2.77 -18.61
N ARG A 322 8.37 3.93 -18.32
CA ARG A 322 8.81 4.89 -19.35
C ARG A 322 10.28 5.23 -19.17
N VAL A 323 10.99 5.33 -20.29
CA VAL A 323 12.40 5.75 -20.35
C VAL A 323 12.47 7.13 -20.97
N PHE A 324 13.27 8.02 -20.40
CA PHE A 324 13.47 9.38 -20.89
C PHE A 324 14.96 9.65 -21.14
N SER A 325 15.26 10.32 -22.26
CA SER A 325 16.63 10.61 -22.71
C SER A 325 16.80 12.08 -23.06
N GLU A 326 17.91 12.68 -22.63
CA GLU A 326 18.37 14.00 -23.09
C GLU A 326 19.02 13.93 -24.48
N MET A 327 19.47 12.75 -24.91
CA MET A 327 20.10 12.53 -26.21
C MET A 327 19.02 12.36 -27.29
N SER A 328 18.99 13.26 -28.26
CA SER A 328 17.96 13.30 -29.31
C SER A 328 17.96 12.07 -30.22
N GLU A 329 19.10 11.42 -30.39
CA GLU A 329 19.25 10.17 -31.14
C GLU A 329 18.56 8.97 -30.48
N ARG A 330 18.23 9.06 -29.18
CA ARG A 330 17.54 8.01 -28.42
C ARG A 330 16.07 8.34 -28.16
N TRP A 331 15.57 9.47 -28.67
CA TRP A 331 14.16 9.79 -28.54
C TRP A 331 13.32 8.76 -29.30
N ALA A 332 12.11 8.52 -28.79
CA ALA A 332 11.12 7.72 -29.47
C ALA A 332 10.78 8.35 -30.83
N SER A 333 10.16 7.55 -31.71
CA SER A 333 9.72 8.06 -33.00
C SER A 333 8.77 9.25 -32.85
N GLU A 334 8.68 10.10 -33.88
CA GLU A 334 7.77 11.26 -33.83
C GLU A 334 6.31 10.85 -33.62
N GLU A 335 5.91 9.68 -34.11
CA GLU A 335 4.58 9.10 -33.90
C GLU A 335 4.34 8.70 -32.43
N GLU A 336 5.33 8.07 -31.78
CA GLU A 336 5.24 7.71 -30.36
C GLU A 336 5.25 8.93 -29.45
N LEU A 337 6.04 9.95 -29.77
CA LEU A 337 6.04 11.23 -29.06
C LEU A 337 4.67 11.91 -29.16
N LYS A 338 4.11 12.01 -30.36
CA LYS A 338 2.74 12.54 -30.56
C LYS A 338 1.69 11.73 -29.80
N THR A 339 1.82 10.40 -29.77
CA THR A 339 0.91 9.53 -29.03
C THR A 339 1.02 9.77 -27.52
N TYR A 340 2.23 9.95 -27.01
CA TYR A 340 2.48 10.31 -25.61
C TYR A 340 1.86 11.67 -25.27
N ASP A 341 2.13 12.70 -26.06
CA ASP A 341 1.60 14.05 -25.85
C ASP A 341 0.08 14.06 -25.91
N ALA A 342 -0.52 13.37 -26.90
CA ALA A 342 -1.97 13.22 -27.00
C ALA A 342 -2.55 12.49 -25.77
N SER A 343 -1.86 11.46 -25.27
CA SER A 343 -2.31 10.75 -24.07
C SER A 343 -2.28 11.65 -22.82
N VAL A 344 -1.26 12.50 -22.67
CA VAL A 344 -1.16 13.48 -21.58
C VAL A 344 -2.29 14.50 -21.70
N GLN A 345 -2.49 15.06 -22.90
CA GLN A 345 -3.51 16.08 -23.18
C GLN A 345 -4.95 15.56 -23.03
N SER A 346 -5.18 14.28 -23.30
CA SER A 346 -6.50 13.64 -23.16
C SER A 346 -6.94 13.47 -21.71
N GLN A 347 -6.01 13.59 -20.75
CA GLN A 347 -6.37 13.46 -19.35
C GLN A 347 -7.00 14.75 -18.83
N ALA A 348 -8.28 14.64 -18.47
CA ALA A 348 -9.01 15.68 -17.75
C ALA A 348 -8.27 16.03 -16.47
N LEU A 349 -7.88 17.31 -16.33
CA LEU A 349 -7.38 17.84 -15.07
C LEU A 349 -8.60 18.16 -14.20
N PRO A 350 -8.75 17.55 -13.00
CA PRO A 350 -9.80 17.95 -12.09
C PRO A 350 -9.62 19.42 -11.74
N SER A 351 -10.68 20.22 -11.87
CA SER A 351 -10.69 21.65 -11.52
C SER A 351 -10.34 21.96 -10.05
N GLN A 352 -10.09 20.94 -9.24
CA GLN A 352 -9.74 21.00 -7.82
C GLN A 352 -8.26 21.21 -7.54
N GLN A 353 -7.37 20.91 -8.50
CA GLN A 353 -5.93 21.24 -8.39
C GLN A 353 -5.63 22.70 -8.75
N VAL A 354 -6.67 23.49 -8.99
CA VAL A 354 -6.59 24.73 -9.79
C VAL A 354 -7.08 25.96 -9.01
N GLY A 355 -7.72 25.76 -7.86
CA GLY A 355 -8.39 26.84 -7.13
C GLY A 355 -9.63 27.36 -7.88
N ASP A 356 -10.51 28.06 -7.18
CA ASP A 356 -11.74 28.63 -7.75
C ASP A 356 -11.41 29.76 -8.76
N VAL A 357 -11.01 29.40 -9.97
CA VAL A 357 -10.82 30.36 -11.06
C VAL A 357 -12.16 30.59 -11.76
N LYS A 358 -12.68 31.81 -11.71
CA LYS A 358 -13.87 32.20 -12.49
C LYS A 358 -13.56 32.04 -13.97
N LYS A 359 -14.28 31.13 -14.65
CA LYS A 359 -14.13 30.88 -16.09
C LYS A 359 -14.32 32.11 -16.98
N THR A 360 -14.95 33.17 -16.47
CA THR A 360 -15.12 34.47 -17.14
C THR A 360 -13.86 35.32 -17.14
N ASP A 361 -12.96 35.08 -16.20
CA ASP A 361 -11.77 35.92 -15.94
C ASP A 361 -10.49 35.26 -16.51
N LEU A 362 -10.63 34.06 -17.10
CA LEU A 362 -9.55 33.36 -17.76
C LEU A 362 -9.17 34.07 -19.06
N PRO A 363 -7.87 34.29 -19.30
CA PRO A 363 -7.42 34.91 -20.53
C PRO A 363 -7.69 33.99 -21.73
N GLY A 364 -7.79 34.56 -22.93
CA GLY A 364 -7.94 33.78 -24.16
C GLY A 364 -6.61 33.16 -24.61
N PRO A 365 -6.60 32.48 -25.77
CA PRO A 365 -5.41 31.84 -26.32
C PRO A 365 -4.23 32.79 -26.53
N GLU A 366 -4.49 34.10 -26.66
CA GLU A 366 -3.47 35.14 -26.76
C GLU A 366 -2.53 35.21 -25.55
N ALA A 367 -2.93 34.66 -24.39
CA ALA A 367 -2.07 34.57 -23.21
C ALA A 367 -0.82 33.72 -23.45
N LEU A 368 -0.92 32.70 -24.31
CA LEU A 368 0.19 31.81 -24.65
C LEU A 368 1.27 32.51 -25.50
N ASN A 369 0.98 33.69 -26.05
CA ASN A 369 1.99 34.49 -26.75
C ASN A 369 2.99 35.15 -25.79
N ARG A 370 2.64 35.26 -24.50
CA ARG A 370 3.56 35.76 -23.48
C ARG A 370 4.38 34.60 -22.94
N PRO A 371 5.72 34.66 -23.00
CA PRO A 371 6.53 33.59 -22.44
C PRO A 371 6.31 33.48 -20.93
N GLY A 372 6.36 32.25 -20.41
CA GLY A 372 6.31 32.01 -18.98
C GLY A 372 7.55 32.55 -18.25
N ASN A 373 7.42 32.76 -16.95
CA ASN A 373 8.46 33.33 -16.10
C ASN A 373 9.28 32.29 -15.33
N LYS A 374 8.80 31.04 -15.24
CA LYS A 374 9.50 29.93 -14.57
C LYS A 374 9.06 28.57 -15.11
N GLU A 375 9.95 27.58 -15.02
CA GLU A 375 9.65 26.19 -15.38
C GLU A 375 8.45 25.66 -14.60
N GLY A 376 7.54 25.00 -15.32
CA GLY A 376 6.35 24.42 -14.74
C GLY A 376 5.30 25.43 -14.28
N GLN A 377 5.44 26.72 -14.66
CA GLN A 377 4.34 27.67 -14.50
C GLN A 377 3.12 27.14 -15.26
N VAL A 378 1.96 27.09 -14.60
CA VAL A 378 0.69 26.70 -15.24
C VAL A 378 -0.12 27.96 -15.53
N ILE A 379 -0.67 28.06 -16.74
CA ILE A 379 -1.68 29.05 -17.14
C ILE A 379 -2.92 28.33 -17.62
N MET A 380 -4.09 28.92 -17.38
CA MET A 380 -5.34 28.45 -17.94
C MET A 380 -5.83 29.43 -18.97
N ILE A 381 -6.24 28.90 -20.11
CA ILE A 381 -6.84 29.71 -21.17
C ILE A 381 -8.23 29.20 -21.49
N ARG A 382 -9.09 30.10 -21.96
CA ARG A 382 -10.41 29.74 -22.47
C ARG A 382 -10.38 29.68 -23.99
N GLN A 383 -10.61 28.51 -24.57
CA GLN A 383 -10.63 28.31 -26.02
C GLN A 383 -11.86 27.51 -26.42
N GLY A 384 -12.68 28.01 -27.34
CA GLY A 384 -13.82 27.25 -27.89
C GLY A 384 -14.91 26.82 -26.89
N GLY A 385 -14.96 27.41 -25.68
CA GLY A 385 -15.92 27.05 -24.63
C GLY A 385 -15.38 26.06 -23.59
N THR A 386 -14.20 25.47 -23.82
CA THR A 386 -13.46 24.67 -22.84
C THR A 386 -12.37 25.52 -22.17
N VAL A 387 -11.94 25.08 -20.98
CA VAL A 387 -10.77 25.63 -20.30
C VAL A 387 -9.63 24.65 -20.52
N GLU A 388 -8.48 25.14 -20.96
CA GLU A 388 -7.29 24.32 -21.15
C GLU A 388 -6.22 24.77 -20.17
N ALA A 389 -5.51 23.81 -19.56
CA ALA A 389 -4.32 24.09 -18.78
C ALA A 389 -3.07 23.87 -19.63
N HIS A 390 -2.21 24.88 -19.64
CA HIS A 390 -0.93 24.87 -20.34
C HIS A 390 0.18 25.11 -19.33
N GLN A 391 1.30 24.42 -19.50
CA GLN A 391 2.45 24.51 -18.62
C GLN A 391 3.65 25.02 -19.39
N TRP A 392 4.36 25.99 -18.81
CA TRP A 392 5.55 26.55 -19.40
C TRP A 392 6.72 25.59 -19.29
N SER A 393 7.34 25.28 -20.43
CA SER A 393 8.59 24.57 -20.52
C SER A 393 9.68 25.56 -20.93
N SER A 394 10.57 25.88 -20.01
CA SER A 394 11.75 26.73 -20.20
C SER A 394 12.76 26.09 -21.13
N ALA A 395 12.74 24.75 -21.20
CA ALA A 395 13.60 23.99 -22.10
C ALA A 395 13.16 24.10 -23.57
N SER A 396 11.85 24.07 -23.85
CA SER A 396 11.33 24.29 -25.21
C SER A 396 11.06 25.77 -25.52
N GLY A 397 10.97 26.63 -24.49
CA GLY A 397 10.62 28.05 -24.63
C GLY A 397 9.17 28.25 -25.07
N SER A 398 8.28 27.30 -24.77
CA SER A 398 6.88 27.31 -25.18
C SER A 398 5.94 26.79 -24.10
N TRP A 399 4.66 27.13 -24.23
CA TRP A 399 3.57 26.55 -23.46
C TRP A 399 3.18 25.18 -24.03
N GLU A 400 3.18 24.16 -23.18
CA GLU A 400 2.79 22.79 -23.52
C GLU A 400 1.41 22.49 -22.92
N LYS A 401 0.44 22.09 -23.75
CA LYS A 401 -0.91 21.74 -23.29
C LYS A 401 -0.84 20.51 -22.38
N VAL A 402 -1.31 20.63 -21.15
CA VAL A 402 -1.29 19.54 -20.14
C VAL A 402 -2.64 18.84 -20.03
N GLY A 403 -3.73 19.50 -20.43
CA GLY A 403 -5.05 18.88 -20.52
C GLY A 403 -6.19 19.88 -20.58
N GLU A 404 -7.41 19.35 -20.72
CA GLU A 404 -8.65 20.12 -20.59
C GLU A 404 -9.14 20.11 -19.15
N VAL A 405 -9.49 21.28 -18.63
CA VAL A 405 -10.07 21.50 -17.31
C VAL A 405 -11.58 21.40 -17.44
N VAL A 406 -12.11 20.24 -17.11
CA VAL A 406 -13.55 19.98 -17.08
C VAL A 406 -14.12 20.35 -15.71
N ASP A 407 -15.38 20.81 -15.66
CA ASP A 407 -16.09 20.90 -14.39
C ASP A 407 -16.19 19.49 -13.81
N ALA A 408 -15.67 19.30 -12.61
CA ALA A 408 -15.72 18.02 -11.94
C ALA A 408 -17.18 17.55 -11.83
N VAL A 409 -17.54 16.50 -12.56
CA VAL A 409 -18.75 15.71 -12.26
C VAL A 409 -18.40 14.84 -11.06
N GLY A 410 -18.60 15.39 -9.86
CA GLY A 410 -18.48 14.69 -8.60
C GLY A 410 -17.14 14.92 -7.87
N SER A 411 -17.28 15.21 -6.57
CA SER A 411 -16.29 15.07 -5.48
C SER A 411 -15.25 16.19 -5.22
N SER A 412 -15.60 17.16 -4.34
CA SER A 412 -14.70 17.90 -3.41
C SER A 412 -13.93 19.13 -3.91
N ARG A 413 -14.60 20.28 -3.96
CA ARG A 413 -14.07 21.60 -4.33
C ARG A 413 -13.10 22.15 -3.26
N LYS A 414 -11.81 21.84 -3.35
CA LYS A 414 -10.79 22.46 -2.50
C LYS A 414 -10.60 23.95 -2.86
N GLN A 415 -10.55 24.80 -1.85
CA GLN A 415 -10.41 26.25 -1.92
C GLN A 415 -9.03 26.68 -1.41
N LEU A 416 -8.38 27.62 -2.10
CA LEU A 416 -7.05 28.13 -1.74
C LEU A 416 -7.16 29.30 -0.76
N PHE A 417 -6.52 29.21 0.41
CA PHE A 417 -6.44 30.28 1.40
C PHE A 417 -5.03 30.41 1.96
N ASN A 418 -4.44 31.62 1.90
CA ASN A 418 -3.06 31.91 2.33
C ASN A 418 -2.00 30.94 1.76
N GLY A 419 -2.13 30.57 0.47
CA GLY A 419 -1.19 29.68 -0.21
C GLY A 419 -1.30 28.21 0.17
N LYS A 420 -2.36 27.80 0.86
CA LYS A 420 -2.67 26.40 1.19
C LYS A 420 -4.07 26.02 0.73
N GLU A 421 -4.25 24.79 0.26
CA GLU A 421 -5.55 24.26 -0.17
C GLU A 421 -6.31 23.67 1.02
N TYR A 422 -7.60 24.00 1.12
CA TYR A 422 -8.53 23.52 2.14
C TYR A 422 -9.80 22.98 1.51
N ASP A 423 -10.40 21.92 2.06
CA ASP A 423 -11.67 21.40 1.53
C ASP A 423 -12.83 22.42 1.62
N TYR A 424 -12.79 23.33 2.60
CA TYR A 424 -13.71 24.46 2.74
C TYR A 424 -12.99 25.70 3.26
N VAL A 425 -13.41 26.89 2.82
CA VAL A 425 -13.06 28.17 3.46
C VAL A 425 -14.37 28.91 3.72
N PHE A 426 -14.81 28.95 4.97
CA PHE A 426 -16.08 29.58 5.35
C PHE A 426 -15.91 31.07 5.62
N ASP A 427 -16.92 31.86 5.27
CA ASP A 427 -17.06 33.24 5.74
C ASP A 427 -17.80 33.22 7.08
N VAL A 428 -17.15 33.72 8.12
CA VAL A 428 -17.68 33.75 9.49
C VAL A 428 -17.85 35.20 9.92
N ASP A 429 -19.11 35.61 10.06
CA ASP A 429 -19.49 36.92 10.59
C ASP A 429 -19.43 36.90 12.12
N VAL A 430 -18.47 37.63 12.69
CA VAL A 430 -18.26 37.67 14.15
C VAL A 430 -18.96 38.87 14.79
N GLN A 431 -19.11 39.98 14.05
CA GLN A 431 -19.77 41.22 14.51
C GLN A 431 -20.49 41.95 13.36
N GLU A 432 -21.62 42.57 13.66
CA GLU A 432 -22.43 43.30 12.68
C GLU A 432 -21.69 44.56 12.18
N GLY A 433 -21.39 44.62 10.88
CA GLY A 433 -20.71 45.75 10.23
C GLY A 433 -19.19 45.57 10.00
N VAL A 434 -18.60 44.45 10.43
CA VAL A 434 -17.19 44.10 10.15
C VAL A 434 -17.13 43.06 9.00
N PRO A 435 -16.16 43.14 8.08
CA PRO A 435 -16.03 42.14 7.01
C PRO A 435 -15.92 40.71 7.56
N PRO A 436 -16.54 39.71 6.88
CA PRO A 436 -16.49 38.32 7.32
C PRO A 436 -15.05 37.80 7.41
N LEU A 437 -14.76 37.02 8.45
CA LEU A 437 -13.46 36.40 8.64
C LEU A 437 -13.44 35.02 7.98
N LYS A 438 -12.31 34.68 7.35
CA LYS A 438 -12.16 33.41 6.61
C LYS A 438 -11.72 32.29 7.55
N LEU A 439 -12.49 31.20 7.60
CA LEU A 439 -12.21 29.98 8.36
C LEU A 439 -11.84 28.83 7.41
N PRO A 440 -10.55 28.48 7.28
CA PRO A 440 -10.12 27.34 6.48
C PRO A 440 -10.26 26.01 7.23
N TYR A 441 -10.88 25.00 6.60
CA TYR A 441 -11.18 23.69 7.17
C TYR A 441 -11.01 22.56 6.14
N ASN A 442 -10.40 21.45 6.55
CA ASN A 442 -10.35 20.21 5.76
C ASN A 442 -11.36 19.18 6.31
N VAL A 443 -12.01 18.42 5.44
CA VAL A 443 -12.93 17.31 5.81
C VAL A 443 -12.25 16.29 6.72
N ASN A 444 -10.94 16.11 6.55
CA ASN A 444 -10.13 15.18 7.34
C ASN A 444 -9.50 15.82 8.61
N GLU A 445 -9.77 17.10 8.87
CA GLU A 445 -9.28 17.83 10.04
C GLU A 445 -10.30 17.81 11.18
N ASN A 446 -9.84 17.85 12.43
CA ASN A 446 -10.74 17.93 13.58
C ASN A 446 -11.39 19.34 13.68
N PRO A 447 -12.74 19.45 13.72
CA PRO A 447 -13.44 20.73 13.85
C PRO A 447 -12.98 21.60 15.03
N TYR A 448 -12.66 21.00 16.18
CA TYR A 448 -12.17 21.72 17.35
C TYR A 448 -10.79 22.33 17.11
N ALA A 449 -9.90 21.63 16.41
CA ALA A 449 -8.57 22.14 16.09
C ALA A 449 -8.64 23.30 15.08
N ALA A 450 -9.52 23.19 14.08
CA ALA A 450 -9.75 24.26 13.11
C ALA A 450 -10.38 25.50 13.77
N ALA A 451 -11.37 25.32 14.66
CA ALA A 451 -11.99 26.39 15.41
C ALA A 451 -11.00 27.09 16.36
N GLN A 452 -10.17 26.35 17.09
CA GLN A 452 -9.12 26.92 17.94
C GLN A 452 -8.11 27.74 17.13
N ARG A 453 -7.66 27.21 15.99
CA ARG A 453 -6.76 27.92 15.07
C ARG A 453 -7.40 29.22 14.55
N PHE A 454 -8.67 29.17 14.15
CA PHE A 454 -9.40 30.33 13.66
C PHE A 454 -9.54 31.42 14.73
N LEU A 455 -9.89 31.05 15.97
CA LEU A 455 -10.00 32.01 17.07
C LEU A 455 -8.64 32.63 17.40
N ALA A 456 -7.58 31.82 17.46
CA ALA A 456 -6.22 32.30 17.74
C ALA A 456 -5.66 33.19 16.63
N GLN A 457 -5.96 32.90 15.36
CA GLN A 457 -5.47 33.70 14.21
C GLN A 457 -6.14 35.06 14.08
N ASN A 458 -7.32 35.23 14.66
CA ASN A 458 -8.11 36.46 14.57
C ASN A 458 -8.28 37.16 15.94
N ASP A 459 -7.48 36.76 16.94
CA ASP A 459 -7.52 37.28 18.31
C ASP A 459 -8.93 37.30 18.94
N LEU A 460 -9.72 36.25 18.70
CA LEU A 460 -11.10 36.12 19.17
C LEU A 460 -11.19 35.39 20.53
N PRO A 461 -12.16 35.74 21.41
CA PRO A 461 -12.32 35.09 22.70
C PRO A 461 -12.56 33.56 22.61
N PRO A 462 -11.95 32.74 23.50
CA PRO A 462 -12.16 31.28 23.54
C PRO A 462 -13.61 30.83 23.77
N SER A 463 -14.47 31.72 24.28
CA SER A 463 -15.89 31.46 24.50
C SER A 463 -16.67 31.15 23.21
N TYR A 464 -16.15 31.54 22.04
CA TYR A 464 -16.77 31.26 20.74
C TYR A 464 -16.46 29.87 20.19
N LEU A 465 -15.64 29.07 20.89
CA LEU A 465 -15.15 27.78 20.40
C LEU A 465 -16.28 26.83 19.99
N ASP A 466 -17.23 26.57 20.90
CA ASP A 466 -18.32 25.63 20.64
C ASP A 466 -19.25 26.12 19.52
N GLN A 467 -19.45 27.44 19.40
CA GLN A 467 -20.27 28.05 18.35
C GLN A 467 -19.62 27.89 16.97
N VAL A 468 -18.30 28.09 16.88
CA VAL A 468 -17.54 27.90 15.63
C VAL A 468 -17.45 26.43 15.25
N VAL A 469 -17.29 25.51 16.21
CA VAL A 469 -17.33 24.06 15.96
C VAL A 469 -18.69 23.64 15.41
N GLN A 470 -19.78 24.04 16.06
CA GLN A 470 -21.14 23.74 15.59
C GLN A 470 -21.39 24.34 14.20
N PHE A 471 -20.84 25.52 13.91
CA PHE A 471 -20.90 26.13 12.58
C PHE A 471 -20.16 25.29 11.54
N ILE A 472 -18.94 24.80 11.83
CA ILE A 472 -18.20 23.90 10.93
C ILE A 472 -19.00 22.62 10.69
N GLU A 473 -19.45 21.95 11.74
CA GLU A 473 -20.20 20.69 11.64
C GLU A 473 -21.50 20.87 10.84
N LYS A 474 -22.25 21.94 11.09
CA LYS A 474 -23.49 22.26 10.37
C LYS A 474 -23.24 22.49 8.89
N ASN A 475 -22.21 23.26 8.52
CA ASN A 475 -21.93 23.61 7.13
C ASN A 475 -21.18 22.51 6.35
N THR A 476 -20.66 21.50 7.04
CA THR A 476 -19.98 20.34 6.43
C THR A 476 -20.84 19.07 6.42
N SER A 477 -21.95 19.05 7.16
CA SER A 477 -22.88 17.91 7.27
C SER A 477 -23.65 17.56 5.98
N GLY A 478 -23.64 18.42 4.96
CA GLY A 478 -24.36 18.24 3.70
C GLY A 478 -23.58 17.58 2.56
N VAL A 479 -22.30 17.23 2.76
CA VAL A 479 -21.44 16.65 1.71
C VAL A 479 -21.26 15.15 1.93
N ASN A 480 -22.29 14.38 1.58
CA ASN A 480 -22.12 12.98 1.20
C ASN A 480 -21.75 12.95 -0.30
N ILE A 481 -20.46 12.78 -0.58
CA ILE A 481 -19.96 12.65 -1.94
C ILE A 481 -20.47 11.34 -2.55
N GLY A 482 -21.20 11.50 -3.66
CA GLY A 482 -21.59 10.42 -4.55
C GLY A 482 -20.38 9.63 -5.05
N SER A 483 -20.35 8.38 -4.65
CA SER A 483 -20.10 7.19 -5.46
C SER A 483 -20.14 7.41 -6.98
N ASN A 484 -19.04 7.05 -7.66
CA ASN A 484 -19.13 6.53 -9.03
C ASN A 484 -18.15 5.34 -9.20
N ASP A 485 -18.74 4.14 -9.18
CA ASP A 485 -18.40 2.90 -9.90
C ASP A 485 -16.94 2.39 -9.99
N GLN A 486 -16.33 2.18 -8.82
CA GLN A 486 -15.87 0.82 -8.53
C GLN A 486 -16.72 0.29 -7.38
N TYR A 487 -17.60 -0.66 -7.66
CA TYR A 487 -18.40 -1.37 -6.67
C TYR A 487 -17.49 -1.94 -5.58
N GLN A 488 -17.31 -1.18 -4.50
CA GLN A 488 -16.73 -1.62 -3.24
C GLN A 488 -17.87 -2.23 -2.44
N ASP A 489 -17.86 -3.55 -2.36
CA ASP A 489 -18.78 -4.29 -1.51
C ASP A 489 -18.44 -4.02 -0.02
N PRO A 490 -19.37 -3.43 0.76
CA PRO A 490 -19.20 -3.20 2.20
C PRO A 490 -18.95 -4.49 3.01
N PHE A 491 -19.14 -5.65 2.42
CA PHE A 491 -18.95 -6.95 3.07
C PHE A 491 -17.55 -7.55 2.91
N THR A 492 -16.63 -6.97 2.12
CA THR A 492 -15.32 -7.59 1.85
C THR A 492 -14.08 -6.81 2.26
N GLY A 493 -14.22 -5.64 2.89
CA GLY A 493 -13.14 -4.96 3.63
C GLY A 493 -11.83 -4.78 2.85
N ALA A 494 -11.68 -3.68 2.11
CA ALA A 494 -10.39 -3.23 1.57
C ALA A 494 -9.82 -2.11 2.45
N GLY A 495 -9.08 -2.48 3.49
CA GLY A 495 -8.43 -1.51 4.38
C GLY A 495 -7.22 -0.84 3.73
N ARG A 496 -7.28 0.48 3.55
CA ARG A 496 -6.12 1.38 3.52
C ARG A 496 -5.70 1.65 4.98
N TYR A 497 -4.41 1.51 5.28
CA TYR A 497 -3.83 1.84 6.59
C TYR A 497 -3.96 3.35 6.88
N ARG A 498 -4.45 3.71 8.08
CA ARG A 498 -4.54 5.08 8.61
C ARG A 498 -3.73 5.16 9.92
N PRO A 499 -2.79 6.10 10.07
CA PRO A 499 -2.13 6.39 11.35
C PRO A 499 -3.04 7.19 12.29
N GLY A 500 -3.00 6.87 13.59
CA GLY A 500 -3.77 7.55 14.64
C GLY A 500 -3.18 8.90 15.08
N SER A 501 -4.05 9.81 15.52
CA SER A 501 -3.70 10.98 16.32
C SER A 501 -4.10 10.74 17.79
N PRO A 502 -3.42 11.36 18.76
CA PRO A 502 -3.52 10.99 20.18
C PRO A 502 -4.86 11.43 20.80
N ALA A 503 -5.49 10.54 21.56
CA ALA A 503 -6.65 10.86 22.39
C ALA A 503 -6.21 11.53 23.70
N PRO A 504 -6.98 12.50 24.23
CA PRO A 504 -6.68 13.15 25.51
C PRO A 504 -7.00 12.22 26.68
N ALA A 505 -6.27 12.41 27.78
CA ALA A 505 -6.37 11.62 28.99
C ALA A 505 -7.78 11.66 29.62
N ARG A 506 -8.38 10.48 29.84
CA ARG A 506 -9.40 10.26 30.89
C ARG A 506 -9.48 8.78 31.30
N ALA A 507 -9.87 8.59 32.55
CA ALA A 507 -9.62 7.45 33.41
C ALA A 507 -10.23 6.11 32.99
N GLY A 508 -9.47 5.04 33.28
CA GLY A 508 -9.95 3.76 33.79
C GLY A 508 -10.91 2.97 32.90
N ASN A 509 -10.37 2.13 32.01
CA ASN A 509 -10.93 0.80 31.74
C ASN A 509 -9.92 -0.09 31.01
N ASN A 510 -9.83 -1.34 31.46
CA ASN A 510 -8.98 -2.40 30.90
C ASN A 510 -9.22 -2.59 29.39
N TYR A 511 -8.16 -2.46 28.59
CA TYR A 511 -8.17 -2.81 27.18
C TYR A 511 -7.38 -4.10 26.96
N ALA A 512 -8.02 -5.08 26.33
CA ALA A 512 -7.45 -6.36 25.93
C ALA A 512 -6.81 -6.25 24.54
N ASP A 513 -5.65 -6.89 24.37
CA ASP A 513 -4.94 -7.06 23.11
C ASP A 513 -5.74 -7.97 22.14
N PRO A 514 -5.93 -7.60 20.85
CA PRO A 514 -6.69 -8.41 19.89
C PRO A 514 -6.03 -9.71 19.41
N PHE A 515 -4.83 -10.10 19.86
CA PHE A 515 -4.17 -11.32 19.39
C PHE A 515 -3.85 -12.41 20.42
N THR A 516 -4.23 -12.25 21.69
CA THR A 516 -4.21 -13.38 22.64
C THR A 516 -5.42 -13.38 23.57
N GLY A 517 -6.14 -14.51 23.61
CA GLY A 517 -7.26 -14.71 24.54
C GLY A 517 -6.80 -14.60 26.00
N ALA A 518 -7.55 -13.85 26.79
CA ALA A 518 -7.20 -13.45 28.15
C ALA A 518 -6.97 -14.62 29.13
N GLY A 519 -5.92 -14.48 29.94
CA GLY A 519 -5.76 -15.13 31.23
C GLY A 519 -4.94 -14.23 32.15
N ALA A 520 -5.59 -13.29 32.84
CA ALA A 520 -4.94 -12.48 33.88
C ALA A 520 -5.63 -12.69 35.23
N TYR A 521 -4.85 -13.18 36.18
CA TYR A 521 -5.14 -13.22 37.61
C TYR A 521 -5.43 -11.81 38.14
N ARG A 522 -6.48 -11.69 38.97
CA ARG A 522 -6.68 -10.52 39.84
C ARG A 522 -6.05 -10.80 41.21
N SER A 523 -5.22 -9.87 41.69
CA SER A 523 -4.77 -9.78 43.08
C SER A 523 -5.82 -9.02 43.92
N SER A 524 -6.21 -9.57 45.06
CA SER A 524 -7.00 -8.90 46.12
C SER A 524 -6.14 -8.71 47.37
N ASN A 525 -6.18 -7.53 47.98
CA ASN A 525 -5.46 -7.16 49.20
C ASN A 525 -6.31 -7.38 50.47
N ALA A 526 -5.65 -7.95 51.51
CA ALA A 526 -5.80 -7.80 52.99
C ALA A 526 -7.13 -8.22 53.69
N GLU A 527 -7.19 -8.81 54.91
CA GLU A 527 -6.34 -8.92 56.12
C GLU A 527 -6.56 -10.29 56.89
N PRO A 528 -6.19 -10.52 58.18
CA PRO A 528 -4.85 -10.84 58.71
C PRO A 528 -4.74 -12.14 59.59
N ALA A 529 -3.51 -12.66 59.74
CA ALA A 529 -2.90 -13.44 60.87
C ALA A 529 -3.52 -14.80 61.34
N PRO A 530 -2.79 -15.72 62.03
CA PRO A 530 -1.55 -15.53 62.80
C PRO A 530 -0.40 -16.58 62.69
N THR A 531 0.81 -16.09 63.02
CA THR A 531 1.99 -16.65 63.76
C THR A 531 2.46 -18.11 63.66
N ALA A 532 3.77 -18.24 63.34
CA ALA A 532 4.85 -19.04 63.96
C ALA A 532 5.79 -19.59 62.86
N SER A 533 7.13 -19.65 62.93
CA SER A 533 8.16 -19.33 63.91
C SER A 533 9.52 -19.30 63.19
N SER A 534 10.43 -18.50 63.72
CA SER A 534 11.86 -18.32 63.42
C SER A 534 12.66 -19.51 62.88
N GLN A 535 13.61 -19.26 61.97
CA GLN A 535 15.05 -19.51 62.22
C GLN A 535 15.97 -18.84 61.17
N LEU A 536 16.95 -18.10 61.69
CA LEU A 536 18.10 -17.51 61.01
C LEU A 536 19.17 -18.58 60.77
N VAL A 537 19.74 -18.66 59.56
CA VAL A 537 21.10 -19.21 59.34
C VAL A 537 21.83 -18.47 58.19
N ASP A 538 22.88 -17.77 58.62
CA ASP A 538 24.20 -17.41 58.06
C ASP A 538 24.52 -17.55 56.54
N PRO A 539 25.01 -16.48 55.86
CA PRO A 539 25.48 -16.53 54.48
C PRO A 539 27.02 -16.58 54.38
N PHE A 540 27.64 -17.76 54.30
CA PHE A 540 28.87 -18.03 53.53
C PHE A 540 29.34 -19.48 53.76
N THR A 541 29.01 -20.43 52.85
CA THR A 541 29.89 -21.54 52.41
C THR A 541 29.21 -22.38 51.31
N GLY A 542 29.86 -22.45 50.14
CA GLY A 542 30.10 -23.71 49.43
C GLY A 542 28.99 -24.36 48.60
N SER A 543 29.16 -24.26 47.28
CA SER A 543 28.92 -25.32 46.27
C SER A 543 27.49 -25.81 46.00
N SER A 544 26.87 -25.28 44.95
CA SER A 544 26.04 -26.07 44.03
C SER A 544 25.95 -25.38 42.67
N ALA A 545 26.23 -26.14 41.62
CA ALA A 545 26.17 -25.74 40.23
C ALA A 545 24.78 -25.21 39.87
N TYR A 546 24.72 -24.03 39.26
CA TYR A 546 23.50 -23.55 38.61
C TYR A 546 23.27 -24.36 37.34
N SER A 547 22.47 -25.43 37.47
CA SER A 547 21.64 -25.94 36.40
C SER A 547 20.54 -24.91 36.15
N THR A 548 20.69 -24.09 35.11
CA THR A 548 19.60 -23.25 34.63
C THR A 548 18.56 -24.16 33.98
N ALA A 549 17.36 -24.18 34.55
CA ALA A 549 16.20 -24.83 33.94
C ALA A 549 16.05 -24.41 32.47
N PRO A 550 15.72 -25.33 31.54
CA PRO A 550 15.54 -24.97 30.14
C PRO A 550 14.41 -23.95 30.02
N ALA A 551 14.66 -22.90 29.24
CA ALA A 551 13.66 -21.90 28.88
C ALA A 551 12.39 -22.59 28.31
N PRO A 552 11.18 -22.06 28.58
CA PRO A 552 9.96 -22.62 28.03
C PRO A 552 10.04 -22.57 26.49
N ARG A 553 9.81 -23.73 25.85
CA ARG A 553 9.76 -23.81 24.39
C ARG A 553 8.62 -22.92 23.88
N PRO A 554 8.81 -22.20 22.75
CA PRO A 554 7.72 -21.45 22.14
C PRO A 554 6.55 -22.40 21.83
N ALA A 555 5.33 -21.97 22.09
CA ALA A 555 4.13 -22.73 21.78
C ALA A 555 4.14 -23.07 20.28
N GLY A 556 4.06 -24.36 19.94
CA GLY A 556 4.08 -24.81 18.55
C GLY A 556 2.92 -24.20 17.76
N ILE A 557 3.20 -23.79 16.51
CA ILE A 557 2.22 -23.24 15.55
C ILE A 557 1.06 -24.22 15.29
N LEU A 558 1.31 -25.52 15.48
CA LEU A 558 0.31 -26.59 15.37
C LEU A 558 0.22 -27.40 16.67
N PRO A 559 -0.97 -27.93 17.00
CA PRO A 559 -2.21 -27.83 16.25
C PRO A 559 -2.98 -26.52 16.49
N VAL A 560 -3.54 -25.92 15.43
CA VAL A 560 -4.51 -24.83 15.56
C VAL A 560 -5.84 -25.41 16.04
N ARG A 561 -6.31 -24.98 17.21
CA ARG A 561 -7.55 -25.47 17.84
C ARG A 561 -8.67 -24.43 17.86
N THR A 562 -8.32 -23.18 17.57
CA THR A 562 -9.24 -22.03 17.60
C THR A 562 -9.79 -21.81 16.19
N PRO A 563 -11.13 -21.86 16.00
CA PRO A 563 -11.73 -21.57 14.71
C PRO A 563 -11.55 -20.09 14.32
N LEU A 564 -11.46 -19.84 13.02
CA LEU A 564 -11.48 -18.49 12.45
C LEU A 564 -12.91 -18.04 12.17
N THR A 565 -13.19 -16.76 12.32
CA THR A 565 -14.55 -16.21 12.15
C THR A 565 -14.57 -14.95 11.30
N PHE A 566 -15.68 -14.72 10.61
CA PHE A 566 -15.98 -13.54 9.81
C PHE A 566 -17.00 -12.67 10.54
N LYS A 567 -16.55 -11.85 11.51
CA LYS A 567 -17.42 -11.03 12.39
C LYS A 567 -17.56 -9.56 11.97
N GLN A 568 -16.67 -9.05 11.12
CA GLN A 568 -16.66 -7.62 10.76
C GLN A 568 -17.84 -7.25 9.83
N ALA A 569 -18.56 -6.19 10.18
CA ALA A 569 -19.59 -5.54 9.35
C ALA A 569 -19.93 -4.13 9.90
N ASN A 570 -20.43 -3.25 9.04
CA ASN A 570 -21.08 -2.01 9.45
C ASN A 570 -22.60 -2.22 9.53
N VAL A 571 -23.10 -2.63 10.70
CA VAL A 571 -24.52 -3.01 10.92
C VAL A 571 -25.50 -1.91 10.47
N ALA A 572 -25.16 -0.64 10.69
CA ALA A 572 -25.99 0.49 10.27
C ALA A 572 -26.12 0.58 8.74
N ALA A 573 -25.00 0.42 8.01
CA ALA A 573 -25.01 0.41 6.55
C ALA A 573 -25.81 -0.78 5.99
N VAL A 574 -25.68 -1.96 6.60
CA VAL A 574 -26.47 -3.14 6.22
C VAL A 574 -27.97 -2.89 6.41
N ARG A 575 -28.36 -2.31 7.55
CA ARG A 575 -29.75 -1.95 7.87
C ARG A 575 -30.34 -1.03 6.80
N THR A 576 -29.64 0.05 6.45
CA THR A 576 -30.07 0.98 5.40
C THR A 576 -30.19 0.28 4.04
N LYS A 577 -29.25 -0.60 3.70
CA LYS A 577 -29.27 -1.29 2.39
C LYS A 577 -30.43 -2.29 2.26
N VAL A 578 -30.74 -3.04 3.32
CA VAL A 578 -31.90 -3.95 3.33
C VAL A 578 -33.20 -3.17 3.14
N GLN A 579 -33.34 -2.00 3.80
CA GLN A 579 -34.51 -1.13 3.64
C GLN A 579 -34.65 -0.60 2.21
N GLN A 580 -33.55 -0.08 1.63
CA GLN A 580 -33.53 0.41 0.25
C GLN A 580 -33.97 -0.66 -0.76
N LEU A 581 -33.46 -1.88 -0.62
CA LEU A 581 -33.82 -2.98 -1.53
C LEU A 581 -35.26 -3.43 -1.33
N ASN A 582 -35.75 -3.49 -0.09
CA ASN A 582 -37.15 -3.79 0.19
C ASN A 582 -38.10 -2.76 -0.46
N ASP A 583 -37.75 -1.47 -0.42
CA ASP A 583 -38.52 -0.40 -1.08
C ASP A 583 -38.44 -0.49 -2.61
N THR A 584 -37.29 -0.90 -3.15
CA THR A 584 -37.12 -1.13 -4.60
C THR A 584 -37.99 -2.27 -5.08
N VAL A 585 -38.01 -3.37 -4.33
CA VAL A 585 -38.89 -4.51 -4.58
C VAL A 585 -40.34 -4.06 -4.51
N LYS A 586 -40.75 -3.29 -3.50
CA LYS A 586 -42.11 -2.75 -3.35
C LYS A 586 -42.61 -1.98 -4.58
N ASN A 587 -41.73 -1.28 -5.27
CA ASN A 587 -42.08 -0.43 -6.42
C ASN A 587 -42.07 -1.15 -7.78
N SER A 588 -41.77 -2.46 -7.81
CA SER A 588 -41.73 -3.28 -9.03
C SER A 588 -43.12 -3.87 -9.36
N ALA A 589 -43.48 -4.01 -10.64
CA ALA A 589 -44.79 -4.56 -11.05
C ALA A 589 -44.91 -6.05 -10.66
N GLY A 590 -45.96 -6.43 -9.89
CA GLY A 590 -46.21 -7.81 -9.43
C GLY A 590 -45.68 -8.17 -8.03
N SER A 591 -45.34 -7.18 -7.20
CA SER A 591 -44.45 -7.35 -6.03
C SER A 591 -45.09 -7.53 -4.64
N SER A 592 -46.37 -7.89 -4.54
CA SER A 592 -46.99 -8.10 -3.21
C SER A 592 -46.42 -9.31 -2.47
N THR A 593 -45.93 -10.33 -3.19
CA THR A 593 -45.37 -11.57 -2.65
C THR A 593 -43.86 -11.51 -2.35
N LEU A 594 -43.16 -10.44 -2.74
CA LEU A 594 -41.70 -10.27 -2.57
C LEU A 594 -41.33 -9.30 -1.44
N GLN A 595 -42.30 -8.54 -0.92
CA GLN A 595 -42.09 -7.59 0.16
C GLN A 595 -41.93 -8.26 1.52
N ILE A 596 -41.04 -7.73 2.35
CA ILE A 596 -40.92 -8.10 3.77
C ILE A 596 -42.26 -7.82 4.47
N SER A 597 -42.87 -8.86 5.02
CA SER A 597 -44.10 -8.82 5.81
C SER A 597 -43.87 -8.12 7.14
N SER A 598 -44.97 -7.75 7.82
CA SER A 598 -44.91 -7.15 9.15
C SER A 598 -44.15 -8.02 10.15
N GLU A 599 -44.27 -9.35 10.06
CA GLU A 599 -43.60 -10.27 10.98
C GLU A 599 -42.11 -10.41 10.68
N GLU A 600 -41.72 -10.53 9.41
CA GLU A 600 -40.31 -10.55 8.99
C GLU A 600 -39.62 -9.21 9.32
N ASN A 601 -40.33 -8.09 9.23
CA ASN A 601 -39.77 -6.78 9.58
C ASN A 601 -39.51 -6.63 11.08
N LYS A 602 -40.36 -7.21 11.93
CA LYS A 602 -40.11 -7.28 13.39
C LYS A 602 -38.88 -8.15 13.69
N ALA A 603 -38.74 -9.29 13.01
CA ALA A 603 -37.57 -10.16 13.15
C ALA A 603 -36.29 -9.41 12.73
N LEU A 604 -36.32 -8.70 11.60
CA LEU A 604 -35.21 -7.90 11.11
C LEU A 604 -34.81 -6.78 12.08
N ALA A 605 -35.79 -6.07 12.66
CA ALA A 605 -35.55 -5.05 13.68
C ALA A 605 -34.86 -5.64 14.93
N ARG A 606 -35.40 -6.75 15.47
CA ARG A 606 -34.79 -7.45 16.61
C ARG A 606 -33.34 -7.87 16.33
N VAL A 607 -33.09 -8.45 15.16
CA VAL A 607 -31.74 -8.86 14.76
C VAL A 607 -30.80 -7.67 14.67
N PHE A 608 -31.21 -6.57 14.06
CA PHE A 608 -30.33 -5.42 13.96
C PHE A 608 -30.10 -4.72 15.30
N ASP A 609 -31.07 -4.71 16.20
CA ASP A 609 -30.90 -4.15 17.54
C ASP A 609 -29.97 -5.04 18.38
N TYR A 610 -30.09 -6.36 18.25
CA TYR A 610 -29.16 -7.32 18.83
C TYR A 610 -27.72 -7.11 18.32
N LEU A 611 -27.54 -6.97 17.01
CA LEU A 611 -26.22 -6.77 16.40
C LEU A 611 -25.63 -5.38 16.66
N ALA A 612 -26.45 -4.38 16.97
CA ALA A 612 -26.01 -3.02 17.29
C ALA A 612 -25.69 -2.83 18.79
N ALA A 613 -26.06 -3.78 19.65
CA ALA A 613 -25.76 -3.71 21.08
C ALA A 613 -24.25 -3.77 21.35
N SER A 614 -23.76 -2.95 22.28
CA SER A 614 -22.35 -2.94 22.72
C SER A 614 -22.27 -3.00 24.25
N PRO A 615 -21.83 -4.14 24.84
CA PRO A 615 -21.49 -5.40 24.17
C PRO A 615 -22.74 -6.15 23.66
N ILE A 616 -22.58 -6.97 22.63
CA ILE A 616 -23.66 -7.87 22.16
C ILE A 616 -23.96 -8.87 23.29
N SER A 617 -25.17 -8.78 23.85
CA SER A 617 -25.62 -9.64 24.94
C SER A 617 -27.10 -9.99 24.77
N GLY A 618 -27.47 -11.26 24.97
CA GLY A 618 -28.84 -11.75 24.83
C GLY A 618 -28.93 -12.98 23.93
N SER A 619 -30.16 -13.37 23.58
CA SER A 619 -30.43 -14.47 22.65
C SER A 619 -31.43 -14.05 21.59
N LEU A 620 -31.23 -14.48 20.34
CA LEU A 620 -32.21 -14.32 19.29
C LEU A 620 -33.20 -15.51 19.25
N PRO A 621 -34.49 -15.28 19.01
CA PRO A 621 -35.46 -16.33 18.72
C PRO A 621 -34.99 -17.23 17.57
N GLN A 622 -35.18 -18.55 17.69
CA GLN A 622 -34.85 -19.49 16.60
C GLN A 622 -35.68 -19.27 15.33
N THR A 623 -36.82 -18.59 15.45
CA THR A 623 -37.69 -18.21 14.33
C THR A 623 -37.08 -17.10 13.46
N ASP A 624 -36.26 -16.22 14.02
CA ASP A 624 -35.79 -15.01 13.33
C ASP A 624 -34.85 -15.34 12.14
N PRO A 625 -33.84 -16.21 12.28
CA PRO A 625 -32.99 -16.60 11.15
C PRO A 625 -33.75 -17.33 10.04
N SER A 626 -34.77 -18.13 10.39
CA SER A 626 -35.62 -18.81 9.42
C SER A 626 -36.47 -17.84 8.62
N LEU A 627 -37.10 -16.86 9.27
CA LEU A 627 -37.87 -15.80 8.60
C LEU A 627 -37.01 -14.97 7.65
N LEU A 628 -35.79 -14.61 8.07
CA LEU A 628 -34.87 -13.88 7.20
C LEU A 628 -34.41 -14.73 6.00
N LEU A 629 -34.22 -16.03 6.19
CA LEU A 629 -33.89 -16.94 5.09
C LEU A 629 -35.05 -17.12 4.11
N ASP A 630 -36.31 -17.11 4.57
CA ASP A 630 -37.49 -17.09 3.70
C ASP A 630 -37.48 -15.85 2.77
N VAL A 631 -37.09 -14.68 3.30
CA VAL A 631 -36.91 -13.45 2.50
C VAL A 631 -35.80 -13.61 1.47
N VAL A 632 -34.64 -14.15 1.87
CA VAL A 632 -33.52 -14.40 0.93
C VAL A 632 -33.94 -15.32 -0.21
N SER A 633 -34.66 -16.41 0.09
CA SER A 633 -35.10 -17.39 -0.91
C SER A 633 -36.06 -16.79 -1.96
N ARG A 634 -36.92 -15.84 -1.57
CA ARG A 634 -37.88 -15.21 -2.50
C ARG A 634 -37.35 -13.96 -3.19
N TRP A 635 -36.36 -13.27 -2.63
CA TRP A 635 -35.80 -12.06 -3.24
C TRP A 635 -35.06 -12.35 -4.57
N PRO A 636 -35.05 -11.40 -5.52
CA PRO A 636 -34.23 -11.50 -6.72
C PRO A 636 -32.75 -11.63 -6.38
N GLU A 637 -32.00 -12.39 -7.19
CA GLU A 637 -30.60 -12.75 -6.93
C GLU A 637 -29.71 -11.54 -6.59
N GLY A 638 -29.82 -10.45 -7.34
CA GLY A 638 -29.05 -9.21 -7.13
C GLY A 638 -29.40 -8.44 -5.85
N SER A 639 -30.46 -8.83 -5.13
CA SER A 639 -30.90 -8.17 -3.90
C SER A 639 -30.67 -9.00 -2.63
N ARG A 640 -30.22 -10.26 -2.74
CA ARG A 640 -30.07 -11.18 -1.59
C ARG A 640 -28.93 -10.82 -0.64
N PHE A 641 -27.83 -10.28 -1.17
CA PHE A 641 -26.55 -10.17 -0.49
C PHE A 641 -26.56 -9.50 0.90
N PRO A 642 -27.28 -8.39 1.18
CA PRO A 642 -27.23 -7.80 2.52
C PRO A 642 -27.95 -8.65 3.56
N LEU A 643 -29.00 -9.39 3.18
CA LEU A 643 -29.68 -10.32 4.09
C LEU A 643 -28.86 -11.60 4.31
N VAL A 644 -28.16 -12.09 3.28
CA VAL A 644 -27.18 -13.17 3.44
C VAL A 644 -26.06 -12.75 4.41
N ASP A 645 -25.64 -11.49 4.38
CA ASP A 645 -24.66 -10.98 5.34
C ASP A 645 -25.21 -10.87 6.77
N VAL A 646 -26.47 -10.46 6.93
CA VAL A 646 -27.14 -10.51 8.24
C VAL A 646 -27.15 -11.94 8.78
N LEU A 647 -27.48 -12.93 7.94
CA LEU A 647 -27.43 -14.34 8.32
C LEU A 647 -26.00 -14.78 8.72
N ARG A 648 -24.96 -14.32 8.01
CA ARG A 648 -23.55 -14.53 8.40
C ARG A 648 -23.26 -14.01 9.81
N LEU A 649 -23.73 -12.81 10.13
CA LEU A 649 -23.52 -12.18 11.44
C LEU A 649 -24.29 -12.90 12.55
N ILE A 650 -25.51 -13.37 12.27
CA ILE A 650 -26.26 -14.23 13.20
C ILE A 650 -25.47 -15.51 13.48
N CYS A 651 -24.92 -16.19 12.47
CA CYS A 651 -24.08 -17.37 12.69
C CYS A 651 -22.86 -17.05 13.60
N ALA A 652 -22.29 -15.84 13.48
CA ALA A 652 -21.09 -15.44 14.23
C ALA A 652 -21.37 -15.02 15.69
N HIS A 653 -22.52 -14.37 15.92
CA HIS A 653 -22.84 -13.71 17.20
C HIS A 653 -24.00 -14.35 17.95
N ALA A 654 -24.83 -15.17 17.30
CA ALA A 654 -25.94 -15.90 17.88
C ALA A 654 -26.07 -17.32 17.30
N PRO A 655 -25.00 -18.15 17.25
CA PRO A 655 -25.08 -19.48 16.64
C PRO A 655 -26.13 -20.41 17.27
N ALA A 656 -26.54 -20.16 18.53
CA ALA A 656 -27.60 -20.92 19.21
C ALA A 656 -29.02 -20.68 18.65
N SER A 657 -29.25 -19.57 17.94
CA SER A 657 -30.54 -19.31 17.27
C SER A 657 -30.66 -20.09 15.95
N ILE A 658 -29.58 -20.70 15.46
CA ILE A 658 -29.58 -21.52 14.25
C ILE A 658 -29.94 -22.97 14.63
N SER A 659 -31.18 -23.38 14.37
CA SER A 659 -31.68 -24.72 14.74
C SER A 659 -32.79 -25.23 13.80
N PRO A 660 -32.72 -26.47 13.27
CA PRO A 660 -31.52 -27.31 13.22
C PRO A 660 -30.50 -26.72 12.22
N PRO A 661 -29.19 -26.69 12.53
CA PRO A 661 -28.20 -26.10 11.64
C PRO A 661 -28.13 -26.71 10.24
N SER A 662 -28.40 -28.01 10.11
CA SER A 662 -28.44 -28.72 8.83
C SER A 662 -29.48 -28.17 7.87
N ALA A 663 -30.73 -28.05 8.33
CA ALA A 663 -31.80 -27.51 7.51
C ALA A 663 -31.53 -26.04 7.13
N PHE A 664 -30.97 -25.26 8.06
CA PHE A 664 -30.61 -23.87 7.78
C PHE A 664 -29.54 -23.75 6.69
N VAL A 665 -28.45 -24.54 6.77
CA VAL A 665 -27.36 -24.47 5.79
C VAL A 665 -27.79 -25.00 4.42
N THR A 666 -28.55 -26.11 4.36
CA THR A 666 -29.11 -26.61 3.08
C THR A 666 -29.95 -25.52 2.41
N ARG A 667 -30.88 -24.91 3.15
CA ARG A 667 -31.73 -23.83 2.63
C ARG A 667 -30.93 -22.59 2.23
N LEU A 668 -29.85 -22.26 2.95
CA LEU A 668 -28.98 -21.14 2.61
C LEU A 668 -28.23 -21.38 1.30
N LEU A 669 -27.70 -22.59 1.10
CA LEU A 669 -27.02 -22.98 -0.15
C LEU A 669 -27.99 -22.98 -1.34
N ASP A 670 -29.23 -23.43 -1.14
CA ASP A 670 -30.29 -23.38 -2.15
C ASP A 670 -30.62 -21.92 -2.51
N ALA A 671 -30.77 -21.06 -1.50
CA ALA A 671 -31.12 -19.65 -1.68
C ALA A 671 -30.02 -18.84 -2.39
N VAL A 672 -28.77 -19.28 -2.37
CA VAL A 672 -27.68 -18.66 -3.14
C VAL A 672 -27.35 -19.41 -4.44
N GLN A 673 -28.12 -20.44 -4.78
CA GLN A 673 -27.93 -21.27 -5.98
C GLN A 673 -26.52 -21.83 -6.06
N TRP A 674 -26.01 -22.37 -4.95
CA TRP A 674 -24.66 -22.93 -4.86
C TRP A 674 -24.36 -23.98 -5.95
N ASP A 675 -25.35 -24.80 -6.29
CA ASP A 675 -25.16 -25.93 -7.21
C ASP A 675 -25.16 -25.54 -8.70
N GLU A 676 -25.60 -24.32 -9.05
CA GLU A 676 -25.68 -23.83 -10.45
C GLU A 676 -24.31 -23.31 -10.96
N GLN A 677 -23.25 -24.10 -10.90
CA GLN A 677 -21.82 -23.74 -11.08
C GLN A 677 -21.44 -22.99 -12.40
N VAL A 678 -21.92 -21.75 -12.60
CA VAL A 678 -21.77 -20.95 -13.84
C VAL A 678 -20.94 -19.69 -13.58
N ALA A 679 -19.72 -19.57 -14.12
CA ALA A 679 -18.88 -18.38 -13.91
C ALA A 679 -19.48 -17.10 -14.51
N GLY A 680 -19.18 -15.92 -13.92
CA GLY A 680 -19.46 -14.61 -14.54
C GLY A 680 -20.70 -13.89 -14.04
N ASN A 681 -21.42 -14.43 -13.05
CA ASN A 681 -22.52 -13.73 -12.38
C ASN A 681 -22.07 -13.17 -11.01
N LYS A 682 -21.72 -11.89 -10.98
CA LYS A 682 -21.19 -11.19 -9.79
C LYS A 682 -22.13 -11.21 -8.58
N SER A 683 -23.44 -11.16 -8.81
CA SER A 683 -24.45 -11.16 -7.75
C SER A 683 -24.46 -12.51 -7.03
N ARG A 684 -24.57 -13.61 -7.78
CA ARG A 684 -24.45 -14.97 -7.26
C ARG A 684 -23.11 -15.20 -6.59
N GLU A 685 -22.01 -14.74 -7.21
CA GLU A 685 -20.68 -14.92 -6.64
C GLU A 685 -20.56 -14.30 -5.24
N THR A 686 -21.11 -13.09 -5.07
CA THR A 686 -21.19 -12.39 -3.78
C THR A 686 -22.07 -13.14 -2.79
N ASN A 687 -23.27 -13.57 -3.19
CA ASN A 687 -24.18 -14.34 -2.34
C ASN A 687 -23.54 -15.66 -1.85
N CYS A 688 -22.93 -16.44 -2.75
CA CYS A 688 -22.23 -17.68 -2.40
C CYS A 688 -21.07 -17.44 -1.44
N MET A 689 -20.30 -16.37 -1.66
CA MET A 689 -19.19 -16.01 -0.78
C MET A 689 -19.68 -15.71 0.65
N LEU A 690 -20.76 -14.94 0.80
CA LEU A 690 -21.34 -14.61 2.10
C LEU A 690 -21.95 -15.83 2.78
N ALA A 691 -22.61 -16.71 2.03
CA ALA A 691 -23.13 -17.98 2.54
C ALA A 691 -22.01 -18.88 3.07
N LEU A 692 -20.89 -19.02 2.34
CA LEU A 692 -19.72 -19.77 2.82
C LEU A 692 -19.13 -19.19 4.10
N ARG A 693 -19.11 -17.86 4.25
CA ARG A 693 -18.68 -17.22 5.51
C ARG A 693 -19.66 -17.48 6.65
N ALA A 694 -20.95 -17.50 6.37
CA ALA A 694 -21.98 -17.86 7.36
C ALA A 694 -21.78 -19.30 7.86
N ILE A 695 -21.46 -20.22 6.95
CA ILE A 695 -21.14 -21.62 7.27
C ILE A 695 -19.85 -21.70 8.11
N ALA A 696 -18.79 -20.96 7.75
CA ALA A 696 -17.55 -20.93 8.52
C ALA A 696 -17.76 -20.47 9.97
N ASN A 697 -18.66 -19.50 10.17
CA ASN A 697 -19.04 -18.97 11.49
C ASN A 697 -19.83 -19.95 12.36
N LEU A 698 -20.35 -21.06 11.80
CA LEU A 698 -20.99 -22.12 12.59
C LEU A 698 -19.97 -23.07 13.24
N GLU A 699 -18.67 -22.86 13.00
CA GLU A 699 -17.56 -23.51 13.73
C GLU A 699 -17.67 -25.05 13.79
N GLY A 700 -18.10 -25.69 12.70
CA GLY A 700 -18.25 -27.16 12.62
C GLY A 700 -19.64 -27.68 13.01
N LYS A 701 -20.60 -26.80 13.31
CA LYS A 701 -22.03 -27.10 13.42
C LYS A 701 -22.76 -26.87 12.08
N ASP A 702 -22.04 -27.00 10.97
CA ASP A 702 -22.41 -26.56 9.63
C ASP A 702 -23.44 -27.43 8.89
N GLY A 703 -23.99 -28.47 9.52
CA GLY A 703 -25.16 -29.17 8.99
C GLY A 703 -24.99 -30.64 8.65
N GLY A 704 -23.84 -31.24 8.94
CA GLY A 704 -23.64 -32.68 8.79
C GLY A 704 -23.30 -33.11 7.36
N ALA A 705 -23.40 -34.41 7.08
CA ALA A 705 -22.81 -35.03 5.89
C ALA A 705 -23.31 -34.46 4.54
N GLU A 706 -24.57 -34.02 4.47
CA GLU A 706 -25.17 -33.45 3.25
C GLU A 706 -24.52 -32.13 2.86
N THR A 707 -24.29 -31.23 3.82
CA THR A 707 -23.57 -29.97 3.58
C THR A 707 -22.20 -30.22 3.01
N TRP A 708 -21.48 -31.18 3.58
CA TRP A 708 -20.13 -31.53 3.12
C TRP A 708 -20.13 -32.11 1.71
N GLU A 709 -21.12 -32.94 1.36
CA GLU A 709 -21.27 -33.48 0.01
C GLU A 709 -21.49 -32.35 -1.02
N ARG A 710 -22.32 -31.36 -0.69
CA ARG A 710 -22.55 -30.19 -1.56
C ARG A 710 -21.33 -29.30 -1.69
N LEU A 711 -20.60 -29.07 -0.59
CA LEU A 711 -19.35 -28.28 -0.63
C LEU A 711 -18.23 -29.00 -1.40
N ARG A 712 -18.18 -30.34 -1.38
CA ARG A 712 -17.17 -31.11 -2.13
C ARG A 712 -17.46 -31.19 -3.63
N ALA A 713 -18.74 -31.16 -4.02
CA ALA A 713 -19.15 -31.31 -5.42
C ALA A 713 -18.81 -30.07 -6.27
N VAL A 714 -18.27 -29.01 -5.67
CA VAL A 714 -17.93 -27.76 -6.35
C VAL A 714 -16.72 -27.90 -7.27
N ASN A 715 -16.82 -27.35 -8.48
CA ASN A 715 -15.65 -27.11 -9.31
C ASN A 715 -14.84 -25.93 -8.74
N TYR A 716 -13.84 -26.24 -7.91
CA TYR A 716 -13.00 -25.27 -7.23
C TYR A 716 -12.32 -24.25 -8.15
N VAL A 717 -12.03 -24.62 -9.42
CA VAL A 717 -11.40 -23.72 -10.40
C VAL A 717 -12.33 -22.57 -10.79
N LEU A 718 -13.64 -22.79 -10.77
CA LEU A 718 -14.65 -21.77 -11.09
C LEU A 718 -14.91 -20.80 -9.93
N LEU A 719 -14.43 -21.10 -8.72
CA LEU A 719 -14.60 -20.23 -7.57
C LEU A 719 -13.67 -19.02 -7.64
N GLY A 720 -14.18 -17.84 -7.32
CA GLY A 720 -13.38 -16.62 -7.13
C GLY A 720 -12.53 -16.67 -5.85
N LYS A 721 -11.52 -15.79 -5.76
CA LYS A 721 -10.56 -15.75 -4.64
C LYS A 721 -11.24 -15.70 -3.27
N THR A 722 -12.27 -14.87 -3.12
CA THR A 722 -12.97 -14.68 -1.83
C THR A 722 -13.80 -15.90 -1.42
N GLN A 723 -14.42 -16.60 -2.38
CA GLN A 723 -15.13 -17.86 -2.14
C GLN A 723 -14.17 -18.98 -1.74
N ARG A 724 -13.01 -19.07 -2.40
CA ARG A 724 -11.96 -20.04 -2.04
C ARG A 724 -11.44 -19.82 -0.63
N VAL A 725 -11.22 -18.57 -0.21
CA VAL A 725 -10.82 -18.23 1.16
C VAL A 725 -11.88 -18.65 2.17
N ALA A 726 -13.16 -18.36 1.90
CA ALA A 726 -14.24 -18.77 2.79
C ALA A 726 -14.34 -20.31 2.89
N LEU A 727 -14.26 -21.03 1.76
CA LEU A 727 -14.27 -22.49 1.73
C LEU A 727 -13.07 -23.10 2.48
N ALA A 728 -11.86 -22.57 2.27
CA ALA A 728 -10.67 -23.01 3.00
C ALA A 728 -10.79 -22.75 4.52
N THR A 729 -11.47 -21.67 4.90
CA THR A 729 -11.74 -21.36 6.31
C THR A 729 -12.71 -22.37 6.93
N ILE A 730 -13.75 -22.80 6.20
CA ILE A 730 -14.62 -23.91 6.63
C ILE A 730 -13.79 -25.17 6.88
N THR A 731 -12.90 -25.52 5.94
CA THR A 731 -12.01 -26.70 6.06
C THR A 731 -11.07 -26.59 7.28
N LEU A 732 -10.48 -25.43 7.53
CA LEU A 732 -9.63 -25.18 8.70
C LEU A 732 -10.42 -25.24 10.02
N ASN A 733 -11.63 -24.71 10.04
CA ASN A 733 -12.49 -24.75 11.23
C ASN A 733 -12.92 -26.18 11.55
N ALA A 734 -13.22 -26.98 10.53
CA ALA A 734 -13.53 -28.39 10.69
C ALA A 734 -12.31 -29.21 11.16
N SER A 735 -11.09 -28.89 10.71
CA SER A 735 -9.88 -29.53 11.25
C SER A 735 -9.65 -29.14 12.72
N SER A 736 -9.91 -27.88 13.08
CA SER A 736 -9.83 -27.38 14.45
C SER A 736 -10.87 -28.06 15.36
N GLU A 737 -12.11 -28.23 14.89
CA GLU A 737 -13.16 -28.97 15.59
C GLU A 737 -12.81 -30.46 15.72
N LEU A 738 -12.27 -31.09 14.68
CA LEU A 738 -11.80 -32.47 14.76
C LEU A 738 -10.75 -32.66 15.86
N LEU A 739 -9.81 -31.72 15.96
CA LEU A 739 -8.79 -31.71 17.00
C LEU A 739 -9.36 -31.52 18.41
N ARG A 740 -10.54 -30.89 18.54
CA ARG A 740 -11.26 -30.68 19.81
C ARG A 740 -12.16 -31.87 20.17
N SER A 741 -12.96 -32.38 19.23
CA SER A 741 -13.98 -33.41 19.45
C SER A 741 -13.47 -34.85 19.36
N LYS A 742 -12.33 -35.10 18.68
CA LYS A 742 -11.78 -36.45 18.39
C LYS A 742 -12.78 -37.39 17.67
N SER A 743 -13.77 -36.86 16.96
CA SER A 743 -14.77 -37.66 16.24
C SER A 743 -14.21 -38.24 14.93
N THR A 744 -14.20 -39.57 14.79
CA THR A 744 -13.69 -40.28 13.61
C THR A 744 -14.57 -40.15 12.36
N ALA A 745 -15.86 -39.88 12.51
CA ALA A 745 -16.80 -39.74 11.38
C ALA A 745 -16.50 -38.50 10.52
N THR A 746 -15.95 -37.43 11.11
CA THR A 746 -15.62 -36.17 10.43
C THR A 746 -14.30 -36.25 9.64
N VAL A 747 -13.43 -37.22 9.97
CA VAL A 747 -12.08 -37.34 9.39
C VAL A 747 -12.12 -37.68 7.89
N SER A 748 -12.95 -38.65 7.48
CA SER A 748 -13.03 -39.10 6.08
C SER A 748 -13.53 -37.98 5.16
N ILE A 749 -14.55 -37.25 5.61
CA ILE A 749 -15.19 -36.16 4.87
C ILE A 749 -14.25 -34.95 4.76
N LEU A 750 -13.55 -34.61 5.85
CA LEU A 750 -12.55 -33.53 5.85
C LEU A 750 -11.39 -33.83 4.90
N LEU A 751 -10.87 -35.07 4.90
CA LEU A 751 -9.81 -35.50 3.99
C LEU A 751 -10.25 -35.37 2.52
N GLN A 752 -11.49 -35.74 2.21
CA GLN A 752 -12.04 -35.61 0.86
C GLN A 752 -12.25 -34.15 0.45
N LEU A 753 -12.74 -33.27 1.34
CA LEU A 753 -12.84 -31.85 1.02
C LEU A 753 -11.46 -31.20 0.86
N ILE A 754 -10.48 -31.57 1.69
CA ILE A 754 -9.08 -31.16 1.53
C ILE A 754 -8.61 -31.56 0.13
N THR A 755 -8.91 -32.77 -0.36
CA THR A 755 -8.56 -33.15 -1.73
C THR A 755 -9.22 -32.27 -2.80
N THR A 756 -10.50 -31.91 -2.64
CA THR A 756 -11.17 -30.96 -3.56
C THR A 756 -10.53 -29.56 -3.53
N VAL A 757 -10.06 -29.09 -2.37
CA VAL A 757 -9.43 -27.78 -2.21
C VAL A 757 -7.95 -27.76 -2.66
N THR A 758 -7.24 -28.90 -2.56
CA THR A 758 -5.78 -28.98 -2.78
C THR A 758 -5.37 -29.59 -4.13
N ILE A 759 -6.12 -30.56 -4.67
CA ILE A 759 -5.75 -31.31 -5.90
C ILE A 759 -5.99 -30.58 -7.23
N PRO A 760 -6.92 -29.60 -7.39
CA PRO A 760 -7.08 -28.91 -8.68
C PRO A 760 -5.80 -28.20 -9.19
N ARG A 761 -4.80 -27.96 -8.31
CA ARG A 761 -3.48 -27.45 -8.69
C ARG A 761 -2.55 -28.49 -9.35
N LEU A 762 -2.82 -29.79 -9.24
CA LEU A 762 -1.97 -30.86 -9.79
C LEU A 762 -2.37 -31.35 -11.19
N VAL A 763 -3.60 -31.08 -11.65
CA VAL A 763 -4.12 -31.56 -12.96
C VAL A 763 -4.11 -30.45 -14.03
N GLY A 764 -3.64 -29.25 -13.69
CA GLY A 764 -3.53 -28.11 -14.62
C GLY A 764 -2.39 -28.22 -15.65
N THR A 765 -1.59 -29.28 -15.64
CA THR A 765 -0.52 -29.51 -16.62
C THR A 765 -0.72 -30.85 -17.32
N ARG A 766 -1.00 -30.78 -18.63
CA ARG A 766 -1.10 -31.89 -19.61
C ARG A 766 -2.26 -32.87 -19.43
N ALA A 767 -3.35 -32.62 -20.15
CA ALA A 767 -4.11 -33.70 -20.76
C ALA A 767 -3.61 -33.86 -22.21
N ASP A 768 -2.58 -34.68 -22.39
CA ASP A 768 -2.25 -35.29 -23.67
C ASP A 768 -2.96 -36.66 -23.68
N PRO A 769 -3.92 -36.92 -24.60
CA PRO A 769 -4.69 -38.16 -24.60
C PRO A 769 -3.90 -39.26 -25.30
N ALA A 770 -2.77 -39.65 -24.72
CA ALA A 770 -2.02 -40.82 -25.14
C ALA A 770 -1.42 -41.46 -23.89
N HIS A 771 -2.17 -42.41 -23.33
CA HIS A 771 -1.74 -43.60 -22.59
C HIS A 771 -2.83 -44.04 -21.62
N ARG A 772 -3.83 -44.74 -22.18
CA ARG A 772 -4.50 -45.84 -21.48
C ARG A 772 -3.91 -47.13 -22.03
N SER A 773 -3.09 -47.79 -21.24
CA SER A 773 -2.79 -49.23 -21.30
C SER A 773 -2.24 -49.65 -19.95
#